data_AF-K5ZVD7-F1
#
_entry.id   AF-K5ZVD7-F1
#
_cell.length_a   1.000
_cell.length_b   1.000
_cell.length_c   1.000
_cell.angle_alpha   90.00
_cell.angle_beta   90.00
_cell.angle_gamma   90.00
#
_symmetry.space_group_name_H-M   'P 1'
#
loop_
_entity.id
_entity.type
_entity.pdbx_description
1 polymer ?
#
loop_
_entity_poly.entity_id
_entity_poly.type
_entity_poly.pdbx_seq_one_letter_code
_entity_poly.pdbx_strand_id
1 'polypeptide(L)'
;MDSQQKVLNAFIGKVVRKDLAFLVKGGLPVPTYVLEYLLGQYCASDDEEIINEGLEKVKDVIKNNYVHRAEAESVKGLIREHGKHRIIDKVTVVLNEKNDEYQATFTNLGLSGVPIGTDYVRKNPKLLSGNGVWCIVTIGYISGEDVKVRWEIQTLKPIQISNIDLQEYIEQRKNFTTEEWIDLLMHTVGLNPDTMNRREKFITLARLLPHVENNFNFMELGPKGTGKSHVFQELSPYGVLVSGGDVTSARLFVRMSGKREELGLVGYWDVVAWDEFEQQKGRAVDAVLIDTMQNYLANKSFNRGKGTHEASASMVFVGNTKHTVPFMLKNTHLFESIPTSFIKGAFLDRIHLYNPGWEIKMLKKDSFSKGYGLITDYIAAVLHAMRNDDRTAVLKDYAKFDGSLSERDHLAIRKTFSGMMKLLYPDGKMTDQEAYELVDFAAESRKRVKDQLYVIDETFKAEPAHFKYINLRTGIEMNVETLEKVSNPLIIPINSMTGTATGELTDADAQPLNEEISGKCSVEEGTTAGQTAKRPRIHILQEKSMTFRMGQTGVSYEKLFASYMANANEITVEDPYIRAPWQIKNFMEFALMLINTRPVDDLKLNLITNEEDDKLPELIDRLDDIKDDLATYGIDFEYKFRDFHDRCIKTDTGWTISLGRGLDMFEKYNTFSIASSRQDMRKCKEFTVTFMKTKNA
;
A
#
# COMPACT_ATOMS: atom_id res chain seq x y z
N MET A 1 6.67 5.30 -28.16
CA MET A 1 7.87 4.65 -27.60
C MET A 1 7.37 3.76 -26.47
N ASP A 2 7.70 2.47 -26.49
CA ASP A 2 7.30 1.53 -25.45
C ASP A 2 7.77 2.01 -24.06
N SER A 3 6.95 1.79 -23.01
CA SER A 3 7.22 2.28 -21.65
C SER A 3 8.55 1.75 -21.11
N GLN A 4 8.89 0.50 -21.42
CA GLN A 4 10.14 -0.13 -21.01
C GLN A 4 11.37 0.50 -21.70
N GLN A 5 11.26 0.86 -22.98
CA GLN A 5 12.36 1.53 -23.68
C GLN A 5 12.61 2.94 -23.13
N LYS A 6 11.55 3.66 -22.74
CA LYS A 6 11.69 4.96 -22.06
C LYS A 6 12.48 4.82 -20.76
N VAL A 7 12.19 3.77 -19.97
CA VAL A 7 12.89 3.47 -18.71
C VAL A 7 14.39 3.21 -18.95
N LEU A 8 14.72 2.37 -19.94
CA LEU A 8 16.11 2.08 -20.30
C LEU A 8 16.89 3.34 -20.71
N ASN A 9 16.27 4.19 -21.53
CA ASN A 9 16.89 5.43 -22.01
C ASN A 9 17.04 6.50 -20.92
N ALA A 10 16.07 6.59 -20.00
CA ALA A 10 16.08 7.58 -18.91
C ALA A 10 17.08 7.22 -17.79
N PHE A 11 17.32 5.93 -17.56
CA PHE A 11 18.08 5.43 -16.42
C PHE A 11 19.19 4.44 -16.86
N ILE A 12 20.00 4.85 -17.83
CA ILE A 12 21.11 4.04 -18.37
C ILE A 12 22.03 3.58 -17.24
N GLY A 13 22.25 2.26 -17.13
CA GLY A 13 23.09 1.65 -16.10
C GLY A 13 22.52 1.68 -14.68
N LYS A 14 21.26 2.12 -14.51
CA LYS A 14 20.56 2.25 -13.21
C LYS A 14 19.30 1.39 -13.13
N VAL A 15 19.02 0.61 -14.17
CA VAL A 15 17.86 -0.30 -14.26
C VAL A 15 18.32 -1.73 -14.50
N VAL A 16 17.48 -2.68 -14.07
CA VAL A 16 17.71 -4.11 -14.24
C VAL A 16 16.38 -4.81 -14.46
N ARG A 17 16.38 -5.88 -15.26
CA ARG A 17 15.21 -6.74 -15.44
C ARG A 17 14.99 -7.57 -14.17
N LYS A 18 13.81 -7.43 -13.56
CA LYS A 18 13.56 -7.84 -12.16
C LYS A 18 13.44 -9.35 -11.97
N ASP A 19 13.14 -10.09 -13.02
CA ASP A 19 13.08 -11.55 -13.03
C ASP A 19 14.48 -12.21 -12.94
N LEU A 20 15.52 -11.54 -13.46
CA LEU A 20 16.88 -12.08 -13.49
C LEU A 20 17.43 -12.36 -12.10
N ALA A 21 17.14 -11.50 -11.12
CA ALA A 21 17.56 -11.71 -9.74
C ALA A 21 16.99 -13.01 -9.17
N PHE A 22 15.75 -13.36 -9.50
CA PHE A 22 15.13 -14.63 -9.08
C PHE A 22 15.77 -15.84 -9.78
N LEU A 23 16.10 -15.73 -11.07
CA LEU A 23 16.78 -16.78 -11.82
C LEU A 23 18.19 -17.08 -11.27
N VAL A 24 18.92 -16.05 -10.86
CA VAL A 24 20.25 -16.19 -10.27
C VAL A 24 20.18 -16.67 -8.82
N LYS A 25 19.18 -16.23 -8.04
CA LYS A 25 19.10 -16.52 -6.60
C LYS A 25 19.18 -18.01 -6.33
N GLY A 26 18.50 -18.88 -7.08
CA GLY A 26 18.79 -20.33 -7.18
C GLY A 26 19.01 -21.13 -5.87
N GLY A 27 18.57 -20.63 -4.71
CA GLY A 27 18.85 -21.20 -3.37
C GLY A 27 20.00 -20.55 -2.58
N LEU A 28 20.74 -19.61 -3.17
CA LEU A 28 21.83 -18.86 -2.55
C LEU A 28 21.30 -17.90 -1.48
N PRO A 29 21.90 -17.86 -0.28
CA PRO A 29 21.51 -16.96 0.81
C PRO A 29 22.05 -15.54 0.63
N VAL A 30 22.02 -15.02 -0.60
CA VAL A 30 22.47 -13.68 -0.96
C VAL A 30 21.24 -12.75 -1.06
N PRO A 31 21.26 -11.55 -0.46
CA PRO A 31 20.17 -10.58 -0.59
C PRO A 31 19.94 -10.16 -2.05
N THR A 32 18.70 -9.87 -2.42
CA THR A 32 18.31 -9.52 -3.79
C THR A 32 19.01 -8.26 -4.28
N TYR A 33 19.18 -7.24 -3.44
CA TYR A 33 19.90 -6.01 -3.83
C TYR A 33 21.37 -6.25 -4.19
N VAL A 34 22.01 -7.27 -3.60
CA VAL A 34 23.39 -7.66 -3.96
C VAL A 34 23.42 -8.29 -5.34
N LEU A 35 22.43 -9.15 -5.65
CA LEU A 35 22.28 -9.76 -6.97
C LEU A 35 22.01 -8.70 -8.03
N GLU A 36 21.09 -7.77 -7.77
CA GLU A 36 20.76 -6.68 -8.69
C GLU A 36 21.95 -5.74 -8.94
N TYR A 37 22.78 -5.46 -7.93
CA TYR A 37 24.00 -4.68 -8.12
C TYR A 37 24.99 -5.38 -9.07
N LEU A 38 25.16 -6.70 -8.95
CA LEU A 38 26.01 -7.47 -9.86
C LEU A 38 25.39 -7.53 -11.26
N LEU A 39 24.10 -7.81 -11.36
CA LEU A 39 23.37 -7.84 -12.63
C LEU A 39 23.41 -6.47 -13.33
N GLY A 40 23.31 -5.37 -12.61
CA GLY A 40 23.44 -4.01 -13.17
C GLY A 40 24.81 -3.73 -13.81
N GLN A 41 25.86 -4.46 -13.43
CA GLN A 41 27.20 -4.33 -14.04
C GLN A 41 27.39 -5.17 -15.29
N TYR A 42 26.73 -6.33 -15.37
CA TYR A 42 26.97 -7.33 -16.43
C TYR A 42 25.80 -7.50 -17.41
N CYS A 43 24.60 -7.04 -17.05
CA CYS A 43 23.35 -7.22 -17.81
C CYS A 43 22.69 -5.86 -18.14
N ALA A 44 23.47 -4.81 -18.39
CA ALA A 44 22.98 -3.45 -18.66
C ALA A 44 22.49 -3.21 -20.11
N SER A 45 22.21 -4.28 -20.86
CA SER A 45 21.77 -4.25 -22.27
C SER A 45 20.36 -4.82 -22.41
N ASP A 46 19.64 -4.45 -23.47
CA ASP A 46 18.36 -5.03 -23.88
C ASP A 46 18.49 -6.26 -24.79
N ASP A 47 19.72 -6.59 -25.21
CA ASP A 47 20.05 -7.78 -25.99
C ASP A 47 20.05 -9.06 -25.12
N GLU A 48 19.18 -10.02 -25.46
CA GLU A 48 19.05 -11.30 -24.77
C GLU A 48 20.35 -12.13 -24.75
N GLU A 49 21.19 -12.06 -25.79
CA GLU A 49 22.47 -12.79 -25.78
C GLU A 49 23.42 -12.22 -24.72
N ILE A 50 23.54 -10.89 -24.68
CA ILE A 50 24.35 -10.17 -23.69
C ILE A 50 23.82 -10.42 -22.28
N ILE A 51 22.49 -10.41 -22.09
CA ILE A 51 21.87 -10.70 -20.80
C ILE A 51 22.21 -12.11 -20.34
N ASN A 52 22.10 -13.12 -21.21
CA ASN A 52 22.40 -14.51 -20.87
C ASN A 52 23.88 -14.72 -20.53
N GLU A 53 24.80 -14.12 -21.29
CA GLU A 53 26.22 -14.14 -20.94
C GLU A 53 26.51 -13.44 -19.61
N GLY A 54 25.87 -12.29 -19.37
CA GLY A 54 25.99 -11.55 -18.12
C GLY A 54 25.47 -12.35 -16.93
N LEU A 55 24.38 -13.09 -17.11
CA LEU A 55 23.78 -13.95 -16.10
C LEU A 55 24.74 -15.09 -15.69
N GLU A 56 25.36 -15.77 -16.66
CA GLU A 56 26.36 -16.81 -16.37
C GLU A 56 27.59 -16.22 -15.65
N LYS A 57 28.08 -15.04 -16.08
CA LYS A 57 29.16 -14.33 -15.37
C LYS A 57 28.79 -14.02 -13.92
N VAL A 58 27.57 -13.58 -13.65
CA VAL A 58 27.11 -13.30 -12.27
C VAL A 58 27.01 -14.58 -11.45
N LYS A 59 26.48 -15.67 -12.01
CA LYS A 59 26.47 -16.98 -11.35
C LYS A 59 27.87 -17.45 -10.99
N ASP A 60 28.82 -17.31 -11.91
CA ASP A 60 30.22 -17.66 -11.67
C ASP A 60 30.86 -16.79 -10.59
N VAL A 61 30.59 -15.48 -10.60
CA VAL A 61 31.08 -14.57 -9.55
C VAL A 61 30.54 -14.99 -8.19
N ILE A 62 29.25 -15.30 -8.07
CA ILE A 62 28.69 -15.71 -6.78
C ILE A 62 29.24 -17.06 -6.36
N LYS A 63 29.26 -18.06 -7.24
CA LYS A 63 29.75 -19.40 -6.95
C LYS A 63 31.21 -19.42 -6.47
N ASN A 64 32.06 -18.59 -7.07
CA ASN A 64 33.50 -18.59 -6.78
C ASN A 64 33.92 -17.62 -5.65
N ASN A 65 33.09 -16.61 -5.35
CA ASN A 65 33.45 -15.56 -4.38
C ASN A 65 32.54 -15.54 -3.14
N TYR A 66 31.32 -16.08 -3.18
CA TYR A 66 30.44 -16.09 -2.00
C TYR A 66 30.94 -17.11 -0.96
N VAL A 67 31.05 -16.67 0.29
CA VAL A 67 31.50 -17.55 1.37
C VAL A 67 30.29 -18.16 2.06
N HIS A 68 30.14 -19.48 1.96
CA HIS A 68 29.24 -20.24 2.83
C HIS A 68 29.91 -20.49 4.18
N ARG A 69 29.19 -20.26 5.29
CA ARG A 69 29.74 -20.48 6.64
C ARG A 69 30.30 -21.88 6.86
N ALA A 70 29.69 -22.89 6.25
CA ALA A 70 30.15 -24.28 6.34
C ALA A 70 31.50 -24.53 5.65
N GLU A 71 31.87 -23.68 4.69
CA GLU A 71 33.09 -23.82 3.88
C GLU A 71 34.18 -22.81 4.27
N ALA A 72 33.95 -22.03 5.33
CA ALA A 72 34.81 -20.92 5.73
C ALA A 72 36.28 -21.34 5.93
N GLU A 73 36.54 -22.48 6.58
CA GLU A 73 37.92 -22.98 6.78
C GLU A 73 38.59 -23.41 5.48
N SER A 74 37.84 -23.97 4.52
CA SER A 74 38.35 -24.30 3.19
C SER A 74 38.76 -23.05 2.43
N VAL A 75 37.91 -22.00 2.46
CA VAL A 75 38.21 -20.71 1.85
C VAL A 75 39.43 -20.04 2.50
N LYS A 76 39.58 -20.12 3.84
CA LYS A 76 40.79 -19.65 4.54
C LYS A 76 42.04 -20.39 4.07
N GLY A 77 41.95 -21.72 3.88
CA GLY A 77 43.02 -22.53 3.30
C GLY A 77 43.43 -22.06 1.91
N LEU A 78 42.44 -21.85 1.03
CA LEU A 78 42.65 -21.33 -0.33
C LEU A 78 43.38 -19.97 -0.32
N ILE A 79 42.93 -19.04 0.53
CA ILE A 79 43.57 -17.71 0.67
C ILE A 79 45.02 -17.85 1.13
N ARG A 80 45.29 -18.75 2.10
CA ARG A 80 46.65 -18.99 2.59
C ARG A 80 47.57 -19.53 1.50
N GLU A 81 47.10 -20.48 0.70
CA GLU A 81 47.89 -21.12 -0.37
C GLU A 81 48.15 -20.18 -1.54
N HIS A 82 47.14 -19.40 -1.96
CA HIS A 82 47.21 -18.49 -3.11
C HIS A 82 47.67 -17.07 -2.72
N GLY A 83 47.84 -16.80 -1.42
CA GLY A 83 48.22 -15.50 -0.86
C GLY A 83 47.09 -14.47 -0.80
N LYS A 84 46.11 -14.52 -1.71
CA LYS A 84 44.91 -13.67 -1.69
C LYS A 84 43.73 -14.35 -2.38
N HIS A 85 42.52 -13.98 -1.96
CA HIS A 85 41.29 -14.37 -2.66
C HIS A 85 40.26 -13.25 -2.64
N ARG A 86 39.37 -13.23 -3.62
CA ARG A 86 38.24 -12.30 -3.63
C ARG A 86 37.00 -12.99 -3.07
N ILE A 87 36.33 -12.33 -2.15
CA ILE A 87 35.15 -12.84 -1.45
C ILE A 87 34.00 -11.84 -1.45
N ILE A 88 32.79 -12.35 -1.29
CA ILE A 88 31.57 -11.58 -1.00
C ILE A 88 31.13 -11.97 0.42
N ASP A 89 31.19 -11.02 1.35
CA ASP A 89 30.85 -11.24 2.75
C ASP A 89 30.26 -9.97 3.39
N LYS A 90 29.57 -10.14 4.52
CA LYS A 90 29.05 -9.07 5.35
C LYS A 90 30.09 -8.66 6.39
N VAL A 91 30.58 -7.42 6.29
CA VAL A 91 31.69 -6.87 7.07
C VAL A 91 31.19 -5.86 8.10
N THR A 92 31.57 -6.05 9.36
CA THR A 92 31.35 -5.08 10.46
C THR A 92 32.69 -4.58 10.95
N VAL A 93 32.80 -3.30 11.29
CA VAL A 93 34.04 -2.68 11.78
C VAL A 93 33.82 -2.13 13.19
N VAL A 94 34.86 -2.20 14.01
CA VAL A 94 34.92 -1.58 15.35
C VAL A 94 36.24 -0.83 15.51
N LEU A 95 36.26 0.22 16.34
CA LEU A 95 37.50 0.88 16.73
C LEU A 95 38.16 0.09 17.86
N ASN A 96 39.38 -0.41 17.64
CA ASN A 96 40.21 -0.99 18.68
C ASN A 96 41.12 0.09 19.28
N GLU A 97 40.66 0.68 20.38
CA GLU A 97 41.37 1.75 21.09
C GLU A 97 42.71 1.32 21.69
N LYS A 98 42.93 0.02 21.96
CA LYS A 98 44.19 -0.47 22.52
C LYS A 98 45.32 -0.42 21.48
N ASN A 99 44.97 -0.70 20.23
CA ASN A 99 45.90 -0.73 19.10
C ASN A 99 45.83 0.55 18.26
N ASP A 100 44.92 1.48 18.57
CA ASP A 100 44.63 2.69 17.80
C ASP A 100 44.34 2.42 16.31
N GLU A 101 43.53 1.38 16.03
CA GLU A 101 43.21 0.97 14.66
C GLU A 101 41.76 0.51 14.53
N TYR A 102 41.21 0.59 13.32
CA TYR A 102 39.93 -0.03 13.00
C TYR A 102 40.12 -1.51 12.69
N GLN A 103 39.23 -2.35 13.20
CA GLN A 103 39.25 -3.80 12.98
C GLN A 103 37.92 -4.29 12.41
N ALA A 104 37.99 -5.01 11.31
CA ALA A 104 36.90 -5.64 10.62
C ALA A 104 36.62 -7.07 11.14
N THR A 105 35.36 -7.45 11.10
CA THR A 105 34.82 -8.78 11.38
C THR A 105 33.98 -9.23 10.19
N PHE A 106 34.23 -10.44 9.72
CA PHE A 106 33.60 -11.08 8.56
C PHE A 106 32.56 -12.10 9.03
N THR A 107 31.31 -11.92 8.60
CA THR A 107 30.19 -12.71 9.13
C THR A 107 30.18 -14.16 8.65
N ASN A 108 30.57 -14.40 7.39
CA ASN A 108 30.53 -15.73 6.79
C ASN A 108 31.88 -16.42 6.84
N LEU A 109 32.97 -15.70 6.57
CA LEU A 109 34.34 -16.20 6.69
C LEU A 109 34.73 -16.41 8.16
N GLY A 110 34.06 -15.75 9.10
CA GLY A 110 34.29 -15.95 10.54
C GLY A 110 35.65 -15.45 11.00
N LEU A 111 36.18 -14.40 10.36
CA LEU A 111 37.38 -13.70 10.80
C LEU A 111 37.01 -12.50 11.65
N SER A 112 37.80 -12.21 12.66
CA SER A 112 37.66 -11.04 13.53
C SER A 112 39.03 -10.42 13.78
N GLY A 113 39.05 -9.13 14.13
CA GLY A 113 40.29 -8.42 14.44
C GLY A 113 41.16 -8.11 13.22
N VAL A 114 40.59 -8.05 12.01
CA VAL A 114 41.35 -7.80 10.77
C VAL A 114 41.52 -6.28 10.57
N PRO A 115 42.74 -5.72 10.54
CA PRO A 115 42.93 -4.29 10.36
C PRO A 115 42.31 -3.78 9.05
N ILE A 116 41.66 -2.61 9.11
CA ILE A 116 41.08 -1.93 7.96
C ILE A 116 41.55 -0.47 7.91
N GLY A 117 41.89 0.01 6.72
CA GLY A 117 42.31 1.40 6.53
C GLY A 117 41.23 2.40 6.91
N THR A 118 41.62 3.45 7.64
CA THR A 118 40.73 4.53 8.13
C THR A 118 39.90 5.17 7.02
N ASP A 119 40.44 5.30 5.82
CA ASP A 119 39.72 5.90 4.68
C ASP A 119 38.51 5.09 4.25
N TYR A 120 38.56 3.74 4.34
CA TYR A 120 37.40 2.90 4.05
C TYR A 120 36.28 3.15 5.04
N VAL A 121 36.62 3.33 6.32
CA VAL A 121 35.66 3.57 7.39
C VAL A 121 35.06 4.97 7.30
N ARG A 122 35.89 6.00 7.04
CA ARG A 122 35.42 7.39 6.88
C ARG A 122 34.46 7.55 5.70
N LYS A 123 34.77 6.91 4.57
CA LYS A 123 33.89 6.92 3.38
C LYS A 123 32.63 6.07 3.57
N ASN A 124 32.65 5.11 4.48
CA ASN A 124 31.54 4.18 4.70
C ASN A 124 31.23 4.01 6.21
N PRO A 125 30.70 5.05 6.90
CA PRO A 125 30.48 5.01 8.35
C PRO A 125 29.59 3.86 8.82
N LYS A 126 28.70 3.36 7.94
CA LYS A 126 27.83 2.21 8.18
C LYS A 126 28.55 0.91 8.54
N LEU A 127 29.83 0.78 8.18
CA LEU A 127 30.65 -0.34 8.62
C LEU A 127 30.68 -0.44 10.16
N LEU A 128 30.53 0.68 10.88
CA LEU A 128 30.52 0.76 12.35
C LEU A 128 29.17 0.41 13.01
N SER A 129 28.11 0.13 12.24
CA SER A 129 26.73 -0.02 12.74
C SER A 129 26.45 -1.30 13.56
N GLY A 130 27.42 -2.21 13.69
CA GLY A 130 27.27 -3.49 14.40
C GLY A 130 26.53 -4.60 13.63
N ASN A 131 25.68 -4.28 12.65
CA ASN A 131 24.96 -5.27 11.83
C ASN A 131 25.68 -5.58 10.50
N GLY A 132 26.69 -4.78 10.11
CA GLY A 132 27.59 -5.04 8.99
C GLY A 132 27.03 -4.69 7.61
N VAL A 133 27.94 -4.50 6.64
CA VAL A 133 27.65 -4.11 5.25
C VAL A 133 28.18 -5.18 4.30
N TRP A 134 27.40 -5.57 3.30
CA TRP A 134 27.86 -6.49 2.26
C TRP A 134 28.94 -5.83 1.40
N CYS A 135 30.08 -6.49 1.28
CA CYS A 135 31.24 -5.99 0.57
C CYS A 135 31.82 -7.07 -0.35
N ILE A 136 32.34 -6.63 -1.48
CA ILE A 136 33.31 -7.39 -2.27
C ILE A 136 34.68 -7.05 -1.70
N VAL A 137 35.38 -8.05 -1.15
CA VAL A 137 36.65 -7.86 -0.45
C VAL A 137 37.72 -8.73 -1.09
N THR A 138 38.88 -8.16 -1.36
CA THR A 138 40.09 -8.95 -1.61
C THR A 138 40.83 -9.09 -0.29
N ILE A 139 40.84 -10.30 0.24
CA ILE A 139 41.51 -10.62 1.50
C ILE A 139 42.85 -11.29 1.19
N GLY A 140 43.90 -10.80 1.85
CA GLY A 140 45.26 -11.33 1.76
C GLY A 140 45.63 -12.11 3.02
N TYR A 141 46.57 -13.04 2.86
CA TYR A 141 47.21 -13.76 3.96
C TYR A 141 48.71 -13.47 3.98
N ILE A 142 49.18 -12.90 5.09
CA ILE A 142 50.58 -12.55 5.32
C ILE A 142 51.29 -13.72 6.02
N SER A 143 52.28 -14.29 5.33
CA SER A 143 53.15 -15.34 5.87
C SER A 143 54.42 -14.75 6.49
N GLY A 144 54.87 -15.32 7.61
CA GLY A 144 56.05 -14.87 8.34
C GLY A 144 56.03 -15.31 9.80
N GLU A 145 57.21 -15.33 10.43
CA GLU A 145 57.40 -15.76 11.83
C GLU A 145 56.95 -14.67 12.83
N ASP A 146 57.14 -13.38 12.51
CA ASP A 146 56.83 -12.23 13.39
C ASP A 146 55.53 -11.46 13.04
N VAL A 147 54.55 -12.12 12.41
CA VAL A 147 53.30 -11.48 11.97
C VAL A 147 52.22 -11.58 13.06
N LYS A 148 51.90 -10.46 13.72
CA LYS A 148 50.84 -10.39 14.76
C LYS A 148 49.44 -10.67 14.22
N VAL A 149 49.09 -10.13 13.05
CA VAL A 149 47.80 -10.36 12.38
C VAL A 149 48.08 -10.83 10.96
N ARG A 150 47.67 -12.07 10.66
CA ARG A 150 47.97 -12.73 9.37
C ARG A 150 47.01 -12.36 8.24
N TRP A 151 45.92 -11.68 8.55
CA TRP A 151 44.88 -11.32 7.59
C TRP A 151 44.95 -9.82 7.29
N GLU A 152 44.88 -9.47 6.01
CA GLU A 152 44.83 -8.08 5.57
C GLU A 152 43.69 -7.85 4.57
N ILE A 153 43.07 -6.68 4.64
CA ILE A 153 42.12 -6.22 3.63
C ILE A 153 42.90 -5.45 2.58
N GLN A 154 43.11 -6.05 1.41
CA GLN A 154 43.80 -5.41 0.29
C GLN A 154 42.88 -4.42 -0.43
N THR A 155 41.65 -4.84 -0.70
CA THR A 155 40.61 -3.98 -1.26
C THR A 155 39.27 -4.27 -0.60
N LEU A 156 38.48 -3.22 -0.36
CA LEU A 156 37.12 -3.33 0.13
C LEU A 156 36.21 -2.43 -0.69
N LYS A 157 35.22 -3.03 -1.36
CA LYS A 157 34.20 -2.31 -2.09
C LYS A 157 32.82 -2.68 -1.52
N PRO A 158 32.18 -1.78 -0.77
CA PRO A 158 30.79 -1.98 -0.36
C PRO A 158 29.90 -2.16 -1.58
N ILE A 159 28.92 -3.05 -1.46
CA ILE A 159 27.89 -3.27 -2.49
C ILE A 159 26.83 -2.19 -2.29
N GLN A 160 27.24 -0.96 -2.58
CA GLN A 160 26.49 0.30 -2.45
C GLN A 160 26.85 1.22 -3.61
N ILE A 161 25.88 1.92 -4.18
CA ILE A 161 26.14 2.97 -5.17
C ILE A 161 26.83 4.15 -4.47
N SER A 162 28.06 4.45 -4.91
CA SER A 162 28.98 5.31 -4.18
C SER A 162 28.63 6.80 -4.27
N ASN A 163 28.00 7.23 -5.37
CA ASN A 163 27.53 8.60 -5.58
C ASN A 163 26.18 8.57 -6.29
N ILE A 164 25.20 9.24 -5.70
CA ILE A 164 23.89 9.45 -6.30
C ILE A 164 23.77 10.90 -6.77
N ASP A 165 23.34 11.09 -8.02
CA ASP A 165 22.84 12.37 -8.49
C ASP A 165 21.32 12.39 -8.29
N LEU A 166 20.88 13.10 -7.24
CA LEU A 166 19.47 13.23 -6.91
C LEU A 166 18.74 14.13 -7.92
N GLN A 167 19.41 15.16 -8.45
CA GLN A 167 18.79 16.07 -9.41
C GLN A 167 18.53 15.36 -10.74
N GLU A 168 19.47 14.52 -11.18
CA GLU A 168 19.26 13.68 -12.36
C GLU A 168 18.00 12.80 -12.20
N TYR A 169 17.81 12.15 -11.04
CA TYR A 169 16.60 11.35 -10.78
C TYR A 169 15.31 12.18 -10.85
N ILE A 170 15.32 13.36 -10.21
CA ILE A 170 14.17 14.28 -10.21
C ILE A 170 13.86 14.75 -11.63
N GLU A 171 14.88 15.11 -12.41
CA GLU A 171 14.70 15.59 -13.78
C GLU A 171 14.12 14.53 -14.71
N GLN A 172 14.39 13.25 -14.50
CA GLN A 172 13.81 12.19 -15.31
C GLN A 172 12.29 12.10 -15.16
N ARG A 173 11.71 12.56 -14.05
CA ARG A 173 10.25 12.51 -13.81
C ARG A 173 9.42 13.17 -14.91
N LYS A 174 9.95 14.23 -15.53
CA LYS A 174 9.27 14.98 -16.62
C LYS A 174 9.05 14.16 -17.90
N ASN A 175 9.77 13.06 -18.07
CA ASN A 175 9.71 12.21 -19.26
C ASN A 175 8.60 11.14 -19.17
N PHE A 176 7.92 11.03 -18.02
CA PHE A 176 6.92 10.01 -17.75
C PHE A 176 5.57 10.64 -17.42
N THR A 177 4.50 9.99 -17.84
CA THR A 177 3.17 10.22 -17.25
C THR A 177 3.13 9.65 -15.83
N THR A 178 2.11 10.04 -15.05
CA THR A 178 1.91 9.51 -13.70
C THR A 178 1.73 7.99 -13.68
N GLU A 179 1.00 7.42 -14.64
CA GLU A 179 0.83 5.97 -14.73
C GLU A 179 2.13 5.26 -15.05
N GLU A 180 2.88 5.74 -16.05
CA GLU A 180 4.17 5.14 -16.42
C GLU A 180 5.17 5.22 -15.26
N TRP A 181 5.15 6.30 -14.47
CA TRP A 181 6.02 6.46 -13.31
C TRP A 181 5.63 5.52 -12.16
N ILE A 182 4.33 5.40 -11.87
CA ILE A 182 3.83 4.42 -10.90
C ILE A 182 4.24 3.01 -11.32
N ASP A 183 4.08 2.66 -12.60
CA ASP A 183 4.43 1.34 -13.12
C ASP A 183 5.93 1.06 -13.04
N LEU A 184 6.78 2.06 -13.31
CA LEU A 184 8.22 1.97 -13.05
C LEU A 184 8.53 1.67 -11.58
N LEU A 185 7.87 2.36 -10.64
CA LEU A 185 8.06 2.11 -9.20
C LEU A 185 7.54 0.72 -8.80
N MET A 186 6.44 0.25 -9.40
CA MET A 186 5.91 -1.10 -9.17
C MET A 186 6.89 -2.18 -9.66
N HIS A 187 7.45 -2.02 -10.86
CA HIS A 187 8.53 -2.89 -11.34
C HIS A 187 9.73 -2.81 -10.41
N THR A 188 10.11 -1.62 -9.93
CA THR A 188 11.23 -1.40 -9.02
C THR A 188 11.11 -2.20 -7.71
N VAL A 189 9.90 -2.27 -7.12
CA VAL A 189 9.63 -3.09 -5.92
C VAL A 189 9.44 -4.59 -6.23
N GLY A 190 9.52 -4.98 -7.51
CA GLY A 190 9.46 -6.37 -7.98
C GLY A 190 8.07 -6.89 -8.32
N LEU A 191 7.07 -6.01 -8.46
CA LEU A 191 5.68 -6.40 -8.70
C LEU A 191 5.19 -6.01 -10.11
N ASN A 192 4.30 -6.81 -10.66
CA ASN A 192 3.72 -6.60 -11.98
C ASN A 192 2.57 -5.57 -11.92
N PRO A 193 2.70 -4.37 -12.51
CA PRO A 193 1.68 -3.35 -12.48
C PRO A 193 0.36 -3.77 -13.15
N ASP A 194 0.40 -4.62 -14.18
CA ASP A 194 -0.79 -5.00 -14.96
C ASP A 194 -1.80 -5.83 -14.16
N THR A 195 -1.32 -6.51 -13.11
CA THR A 195 -2.17 -7.33 -12.24
C THR A 195 -2.83 -6.57 -11.10
N MET A 196 -2.45 -5.30 -10.92
CA MET A 196 -2.84 -4.48 -9.77
C MET A 196 -3.66 -3.27 -10.21
N ASN A 197 -4.73 -2.99 -9.48
CA ASN A 197 -5.45 -1.73 -9.66
C ASN A 197 -4.68 -0.55 -9.03
N ARG A 198 -5.07 0.68 -9.36
CA ARG A 198 -4.42 1.91 -8.86
C ARG A 198 -4.31 1.95 -7.33
N ARG A 199 -5.34 1.49 -6.62
CA ARG A 199 -5.37 1.45 -5.15
C ARG A 199 -4.41 0.43 -4.57
N GLU A 200 -4.31 -0.76 -5.15
CA GLU A 200 -3.33 -1.79 -4.80
C GLU A 200 -1.90 -1.27 -5.03
N LYS A 201 -1.67 -0.50 -6.11
CA LYS A 201 -0.39 0.17 -6.37
C LYS A 201 -0.07 1.21 -5.28
N PHE A 202 -1.02 2.06 -4.88
CA PHE A 202 -0.83 3.05 -3.81
C PHE A 202 -0.49 2.40 -2.46
N ILE A 203 -1.24 1.37 -2.06
CA ILE A 203 -0.99 0.61 -0.82
C ILE A 203 0.39 -0.04 -0.86
N THR A 204 0.82 -0.53 -2.02
CA THR A 204 2.15 -1.11 -2.20
C THR A 204 3.24 -0.05 -2.10
N LEU A 205 3.09 1.09 -2.79
CA LEU A 205 4.07 2.18 -2.77
C LEU A 205 4.11 2.88 -1.40
N ALA A 206 3.02 2.87 -0.63
CA ALA A 206 3.01 3.36 0.75
C ALA A 206 4.03 2.63 1.65
N ARG A 207 4.42 1.39 1.31
CA ARG A 207 5.49 0.66 2.00
C ARG A 207 6.87 1.32 1.86
N LEU A 208 7.05 2.22 0.89
CA LEU A 208 8.28 3.01 0.70
C LEU A 208 8.31 4.29 1.56
N LEU A 209 7.18 4.71 2.12
CA LEU A 209 7.10 5.93 2.94
C LEU A 209 8.10 5.95 4.11
N PRO A 210 8.30 4.84 4.85
CA PRO A 210 9.32 4.77 5.90
C PRO A 210 10.74 5.09 5.40
N HIS A 211 11.06 4.75 4.15
CA HIS A 211 12.37 4.97 3.55
C HIS A 211 12.59 6.44 3.12
N VAL A 212 11.55 7.12 2.65
CA VAL A 212 11.63 8.50 2.12
C VAL A 212 11.31 9.58 3.16
N GLU A 213 10.59 9.24 4.22
CA GLU A 213 10.22 10.17 5.30
C GLU A 213 10.96 9.87 6.60
N ASN A 214 11.38 10.94 7.30
CA ASN A 214 12.04 10.84 8.59
C ASN A 214 11.07 10.54 9.72
N ASN A 215 11.39 9.54 10.55
CA ASN A 215 10.59 9.10 11.69
C ASN A 215 9.12 8.88 11.29
N PHE A 216 8.91 8.07 10.26
CA PHE A 216 7.59 7.73 9.75
C PHE A 216 7.12 6.40 10.36
N ASN A 217 6.29 6.51 11.40
CA ASN A 217 5.67 5.39 12.09
C ASN A 217 4.57 4.75 11.23
N PHE A 218 4.84 3.56 10.70
CA PHE A 218 4.01 2.83 9.75
C PHE A 218 3.52 1.51 10.36
N MET A 219 2.27 1.15 10.11
CA MET A 219 1.74 -0.15 10.47
C MET A 219 1.01 -0.80 9.29
N GLU A 220 1.26 -2.08 9.03
CA GLU A 220 0.52 -2.88 8.06
C GLU A 220 0.14 -4.24 8.66
N LEU A 221 -1.16 -4.47 8.78
CA LEU A 221 -1.71 -5.78 9.12
C LEU A 221 -2.56 -6.28 7.95
N GLY A 222 -2.36 -7.55 7.58
CA GLY A 222 -3.15 -8.16 6.51
C GLY A 222 -2.92 -9.67 6.39
N PRO A 223 -3.53 -10.33 5.42
CA PRO A 223 -3.36 -11.77 5.19
C PRO A 223 -1.89 -12.17 4.91
N LYS A 224 -1.64 -13.47 4.97
CA LYS A 224 -0.36 -14.06 4.54
C LYS A 224 -0.23 -13.98 3.01
N GLY A 225 1.01 -13.88 2.52
CA GLY A 225 1.28 -13.91 1.07
C GLY A 225 1.05 -12.59 0.31
N THR A 226 0.97 -11.44 0.98
CA THR A 226 0.77 -10.11 0.36
C THR A 226 2.08 -9.34 0.11
N GLY A 227 3.23 -9.96 0.34
CA GLY A 227 4.55 -9.34 0.14
C GLY A 227 4.95 -8.26 1.17
N LYS A 228 4.20 -8.14 2.28
CA LYS A 228 4.37 -7.09 3.30
C LYS A 228 5.77 -6.97 3.91
N SER A 229 6.46 -8.08 4.16
CA SER A 229 7.81 -8.08 4.76
C SER A 229 8.93 -7.92 3.73
N HIS A 230 8.66 -8.25 2.46
CA HIS A 230 9.68 -8.30 1.40
C HIS A 230 10.35 -6.94 1.16
N VAL A 231 9.55 -5.87 1.12
CA VAL A 231 10.04 -4.50 0.89
C VAL A 231 11.07 -4.09 1.96
N PHE A 232 10.76 -4.34 3.23
CA PHE A 232 11.63 -3.93 4.34
C PHE A 232 12.87 -4.82 4.50
N GLN A 233 12.85 -6.04 3.97
CA GLN A 233 13.96 -6.97 4.01
C GLN A 233 14.93 -6.80 2.84
N GLU A 234 14.41 -6.62 1.63
CA GLU A 234 15.17 -6.78 0.39
C GLU A 234 15.43 -5.45 -0.34
N LEU A 235 14.66 -4.38 -0.06
CA LEU A 235 14.69 -3.17 -0.90
C LEU A 235 15.78 -2.15 -0.51
N SER A 236 16.38 -2.21 0.67
CA SER A 236 17.26 -1.13 1.11
C SER A 236 18.41 -1.58 2.00
N PRO A 237 19.67 -1.19 1.69
CA PRO A 237 20.79 -1.31 2.61
C PRO A 237 20.75 -0.26 3.74
N TYR A 238 19.69 0.56 3.82
CA TYR A 238 19.41 1.50 4.90
C TYR A 238 18.29 1.00 5.83
N GLY A 239 17.70 -0.16 5.55
CA GLY A 239 16.67 -0.80 6.38
C GLY A 239 17.18 -2.03 7.13
N VAL A 240 16.63 -2.27 8.31
CA VAL A 240 16.83 -3.53 9.05
C VAL A 240 15.48 -4.12 9.43
N LEU A 241 15.30 -5.41 9.15
CA LEU A 241 14.14 -6.19 9.58
C LEU A 241 14.52 -7.08 10.77
N VAL A 242 13.71 -7.00 11.84
CA VAL A 242 13.86 -7.77 13.07
C VAL A 242 12.57 -8.55 13.34
N SER A 243 12.68 -9.77 13.86
CA SER A 243 11.51 -10.51 14.31
C SER A 243 10.96 -9.86 15.59
N GLY A 244 9.65 -9.62 15.65
CA GLY A 244 8.99 -8.91 16.75
C GLY A 244 9.20 -9.52 18.14
N GLY A 245 9.51 -10.83 18.22
CA GLY A 245 9.79 -11.52 19.47
C GLY A 245 11.22 -11.36 20.02
N ASP A 246 12.15 -10.84 19.21
CA ASP A 246 13.58 -10.79 19.54
C ASP A 246 14.10 -9.34 19.77
N VAL A 247 13.18 -8.38 19.89
CA VAL A 247 13.53 -6.97 20.09
C VAL A 247 13.53 -6.62 21.57
N THR A 248 14.69 -6.18 22.06
CA THR A 248 14.85 -5.64 23.41
C THR A 248 15.12 -4.14 23.34
N SER A 249 14.83 -3.42 24.42
CA SER A 249 15.15 -1.99 24.53
C SER A 249 16.65 -1.72 24.28
N ALA A 250 17.54 -2.64 24.69
CA ALA A 250 18.99 -2.51 24.49
C ALA A 250 19.39 -2.60 23.02
N ARG A 251 18.78 -3.53 22.27
CA ARG A 251 19.06 -3.69 20.84
C ARG A 251 18.49 -2.52 20.02
N LEU A 252 17.32 -2.01 20.42
CA LEU A 252 16.65 -0.96 19.67
C LEU A 252 17.25 0.43 19.91
N PHE A 253 17.44 0.81 21.19
CA PHE A 253 17.77 2.18 21.57
C PHE A 253 19.22 2.37 21.94
N VAL A 254 19.64 1.86 23.09
CA VAL A 254 21.02 1.95 23.59
C VAL A 254 21.33 0.70 24.42
N ARG A 255 22.49 0.10 24.16
CA ARG A 255 23.09 -0.93 25.02
C ARG A 255 24.13 -0.27 25.93
N MET A 256 24.06 -0.62 27.21
CA MET A 256 25.10 -0.25 28.18
C MET A 256 26.19 -1.33 28.17
N SER A 257 27.41 -0.95 27.81
CA SER A 257 28.60 -1.81 27.89
C SER A 257 29.58 -1.21 28.90
N GLY A 258 29.46 -1.63 30.16
CA GLY A 258 30.19 -1.02 31.27
C GLY A 258 29.79 0.45 31.50
N LYS A 259 30.70 1.39 31.20
CA LYS A 259 30.45 2.85 31.27
C LYS A 259 30.12 3.47 29.90
N ARG A 260 30.11 2.70 28.81
CA ARG A 260 29.89 3.21 27.45
C ARG A 260 28.44 2.99 27.02
N GLU A 261 27.91 3.98 26.32
CA GLU A 261 26.61 3.95 25.66
C GLU A 261 26.83 3.61 24.19
N GLU A 262 26.37 2.43 23.77
CA GLU A 262 26.37 2.03 22.37
C GLU A 262 24.97 2.25 21.80
N LEU A 263 24.85 3.13 20.80
CA LEU A 263 23.60 3.35 20.08
C LEU A 263 23.09 2.02 19.49
N GLY A 264 21.79 1.82 19.58
CA GLY A 264 21.08 0.68 19.02
C GLY A 264 20.67 0.91 17.57
N LEU A 265 19.79 0.06 17.06
CA LEU A 265 19.36 0.08 15.65
C LEU A 265 18.83 1.45 15.21
N VAL A 266 18.10 2.18 16.05
CA VAL A 266 17.54 3.47 15.64
C VAL A 266 18.60 4.52 15.29
N GLY A 267 19.81 4.40 15.84
CA GLY A 267 20.88 5.37 15.61
C GLY A 267 21.61 5.23 14.26
N TYR A 268 21.45 4.10 13.55
CA TYR A 268 22.24 3.79 12.34
C TYR A 268 21.42 3.51 11.10
N TRP A 269 20.12 3.24 11.24
CA TRP A 269 19.25 2.76 10.17
C TRP A 269 18.17 3.79 9.87
N ASP A 270 17.81 3.94 8.59
CA ASP A 270 16.69 4.80 8.18
C ASP A 270 15.34 4.17 8.54
N VAL A 271 15.28 2.84 8.50
CA VAL A 271 14.07 2.05 8.74
C VAL A 271 14.38 0.88 9.65
N VAL A 272 13.62 0.75 10.74
CA VAL A 272 13.62 -0.41 11.62
C VAL A 272 12.24 -1.07 11.53
N ALA A 273 12.18 -2.22 10.86
CA ALA A 273 10.95 -2.96 10.63
C ALA A 273 10.84 -4.17 11.56
N TRP A 274 9.69 -4.31 12.21
CA TRP A 274 9.33 -5.45 13.03
C TRP A 274 8.40 -6.35 12.23
N ASP A 275 8.90 -7.51 11.84
CA ASP A 275 8.11 -8.54 11.19
C ASP A 275 7.50 -9.49 12.22
N GLU A 276 6.41 -10.15 11.83
CA GLU A 276 5.63 -11.01 12.71
C GLU A 276 5.26 -10.30 14.02
N PHE A 277 4.85 -9.03 13.92
CA PHE A 277 4.39 -8.22 15.04
C PHE A 277 3.00 -8.65 15.52
N GLU A 278 2.90 -9.92 15.90
CA GLU A 278 1.71 -10.59 16.39
C GLU A 278 1.91 -11.02 17.83
N GLN A 279 0.79 -11.16 18.55
CA GLN A 279 0.81 -11.62 19.93
C GLN A 279 1.36 -13.06 20.04
N GLN A 280 2.61 -13.18 20.50
CA GLN A 280 3.22 -14.47 20.84
C GLN A 280 2.79 -14.89 22.26
N LYS A 281 2.27 -16.10 22.42
CA LYS A 281 1.87 -16.64 23.74
C LYS A 281 3.10 -16.76 24.65
N GLY A 282 3.05 -16.19 25.85
CA GLY A 282 4.06 -16.39 26.90
C GLY A 282 5.26 -15.43 26.89
N ARG A 283 5.33 -14.45 25.99
CA ARG A 283 6.37 -13.39 26.01
C ARG A 283 5.77 -12.07 26.49
N ALA A 284 6.17 -11.64 27.69
CA ALA A 284 5.86 -10.31 28.20
C ALA A 284 6.85 -9.29 27.62
N VAL A 285 6.32 -8.18 27.12
CA VAL A 285 7.14 -7.09 26.59
C VAL A 285 7.51 -6.14 27.73
N ASP A 286 8.77 -5.74 27.78
CA ASP A 286 9.28 -4.79 28.77
C ASP A 286 8.54 -3.45 28.70
N ALA A 287 7.97 -2.99 29.82
CA ALA A 287 7.27 -1.70 29.89
C ALA A 287 8.20 -0.53 29.55
N VAL A 288 9.48 -0.61 29.94
CA VAL A 288 10.48 0.42 29.66
C VAL A 288 10.71 0.57 28.16
N LEU A 289 10.69 -0.53 27.40
CA LEU A 289 10.77 -0.49 25.94
C LEU A 289 9.60 0.30 25.36
N ILE A 290 8.39 0.05 25.84
CA ILE A 290 7.17 0.69 25.33
C ILE A 290 7.19 2.18 25.62
N ASP A 291 7.53 2.59 26.84
CA ASP A 291 7.56 4.02 27.23
C ASP A 291 8.66 4.78 26.47
N THR A 292 9.86 4.19 26.37
CA THR A 292 10.97 4.76 25.59
C THR A 292 10.57 4.93 24.12
N MET A 293 9.89 3.93 23.57
CA MET A 293 9.43 3.95 22.19
C MET A 293 8.30 4.97 21.98
N GLN A 294 7.34 5.11 22.90
CA GLN A 294 6.33 6.17 22.79
C GLN A 294 6.99 7.56 22.75
N ASN A 295 8.01 7.80 23.57
CA ASN A 295 8.76 9.05 23.51
C ASN A 295 9.44 9.22 22.15
N TYR A 296 10.15 8.20 21.68
CA TYR A 296 10.84 8.20 20.39
C TYR A 296 9.91 8.48 19.19
N LEU A 297 8.78 7.78 19.14
CA LEU A 297 7.82 7.90 18.03
C LEU A 297 7.20 9.31 17.93
N ALA A 298 7.16 10.07 19.03
CA ALA A 298 6.65 11.44 19.04
C ALA A 298 7.75 12.48 18.80
N ASN A 299 8.89 12.30 19.46
CA ASN A 299 9.89 13.37 19.59
C ASN A 299 11.16 13.14 18.76
N LYS A 300 11.30 11.99 18.08
CA LYS A 300 12.54 11.57 17.40
C LYS A 300 13.74 11.45 18.35
N SER A 301 13.48 11.40 19.65
CA SER A 301 14.49 11.34 20.69
C SER A 301 14.08 10.35 21.76
N PHE A 302 15.07 9.73 22.40
CA PHE A 302 14.82 8.84 23.52
C PHE A 302 15.81 9.12 24.66
N ASN A 303 15.32 8.94 25.89
CA ASN A 303 16.09 9.12 27.10
C ASN A 303 16.42 7.76 27.67
N ARG A 304 17.68 7.34 27.54
CA ARG A 304 18.15 6.09 28.14
C ARG A 304 19.64 6.17 28.45
N GLY A 305 19.97 6.07 29.73
CA GLY A 305 21.33 6.27 30.22
C GLY A 305 21.53 7.67 30.79
N LYS A 306 22.67 8.29 30.49
CA LYS A 306 23.07 9.60 31.01
C LYS A 306 22.65 10.78 30.15
N GLY A 307 22.12 10.55 28.95
CA GLY A 307 21.75 11.61 28.00
C GLY A 307 20.53 11.31 27.12
N THR A 308 20.08 12.36 26.44
CA THR A 308 19.06 12.30 25.38
C THR A 308 19.75 12.03 24.05
N HIS A 309 19.27 11.02 23.32
CA HIS A 309 19.78 10.65 22.00
C HIS A 309 18.72 10.96 20.95
N GLU A 310 19.10 11.66 19.89
CA GLU A 310 18.25 11.92 18.73
C GLU A 310 18.50 10.89 17.64
N ALA A 311 17.44 10.46 16.96
CA ALA A 311 17.54 9.60 15.80
C ALA A 311 16.37 9.82 14.82
N SER A 312 16.63 9.60 13.53
CA SER A 312 15.67 9.85 12.46
C SER A 312 14.98 8.59 11.93
N ALA A 313 15.30 7.41 12.46
CA ALA A 313 14.80 6.12 11.98
C ALA A 313 13.26 6.04 12.02
N SER A 314 12.69 5.55 10.93
CA SER A 314 11.26 5.24 10.79
C SER A 314 10.98 3.85 11.38
N MET A 315 9.86 3.72 12.08
CA MET A 315 9.44 2.48 12.71
C MET A 315 8.32 1.84 11.90
N VAL A 316 8.49 0.56 11.56
CA VAL A 316 7.54 -0.19 10.74
C VAL A 316 7.08 -1.41 11.50
N PHE A 317 5.78 -1.60 11.63
CA PHE A 317 5.19 -2.77 12.30
C PHE A 317 4.38 -3.57 11.29
N VAL A 318 4.79 -4.81 11.03
CA VAL A 318 4.18 -5.69 10.04
C VAL A 318 3.70 -6.97 10.71
N GLY A 319 2.44 -7.34 10.48
CA GLY A 319 1.84 -8.53 11.08
C GLY A 319 0.70 -9.11 10.26
N ASN A 320 0.24 -10.30 10.64
CA ASN A 320 -0.94 -10.91 10.05
C ASN A 320 -2.21 -10.59 10.85
N THR A 321 -3.33 -10.43 10.14
CA THR A 321 -4.66 -10.35 10.77
C THR A 321 -5.12 -11.72 11.24
N LYS A 322 -5.65 -11.83 12.47
CA LYS A 322 -6.23 -13.07 13.02
C LYS A 322 -7.59 -13.38 12.40
N HIS A 323 -8.45 -12.37 12.25
CA HIS A 323 -9.80 -12.52 11.70
C HIS A 323 -10.01 -11.67 10.43
N THR A 324 -11.17 -11.85 9.79
CA THR A 324 -11.58 -11.05 8.65
C THR A 324 -11.96 -9.63 9.09
N VAL A 325 -11.83 -8.65 8.18
CA VAL A 325 -12.17 -7.25 8.48
C VAL A 325 -13.61 -7.08 9.00
N PRO A 326 -14.65 -7.69 8.37
CA PRO A 326 -16.01 -7.63 8.91
C PRO A 326 -16.13 -8.14 10.35
N PHE A 327 -15.41 -9.22 10.69
CA PHE A 327 -15.39 -9.74 12.05
C PHE A 327 -14.73 -8.76 13.03
N MET A 328 -13.57 -8.20 12.66
CA MET A 328 -12.84 -7.27 13.52
C MET A 328 -13.63 -5.99 13.77
N LEU A 329 -14.26 -5.41 12.73
CA LEU A 329 -15.09 -4.22 12.85
C LEU A 329 -16.31 -4.43 13.77
N LYS A 330 -16.87 -5.65 13.78
CA LYS A 330 -18.02 -5.99 14.60
C LYS A 330 -17.65 -6.28 16.05
N ASN A 331 -16.64 -7.12 16.27
CA ASN A 331 -16.41 -7.78 17.55
C ASN A 331 -15.20 -7.24 18.33
N THR A 332 -14.22 -6.64 17.65
CA THR A 332 -12.94 -6.25 18.24
C THR A 332 -12.48 -4.89 17.69
N HIS A 333 -11.32 -4.85 17.03
CA HIS A 333 -10.71 -3.70 16.38
C HIS A 333 -9.58 -4.18 15.45
N LEU A 334 -9.16 -3.35 14.49
CA LEU A 334 -8.16 -3.75 13.48
C LEU A 334 -6.76 -4.07 14.08
N PHE A 335 -6.44 -3.52 15.26
CA PHE A 335 -5.19 -3.79 15.97
C PHE A 335 -5.18 -5.11 16.78
N GLU A 336 -6.21 -5.96 16.74
CA GLU A 336 -6.35 -7.14 17.64
C GLU A 336 -5.22 -8.17 17.54
N SER A 337 -4.44 -8.09 16.46
CA SER A 337 -3.39 -9.06 16.16
C SER A 337 -2.07 -8.73 16.85
N ILE A 338 -1.82 -7.46 17.19
CA ILE A 338 -0.57 -7.01 17.80
C ILE A 338 -0.48 -7.43 19.29
N PRO A 339 0.72 -7.39 19.92
CA PRO A 339 0.85 -7.71 21.33
C PRO A 339 0.05 -6.75 22.23
N THR A 340 -0.69 -7.29 23.20
CA THR A 340 -1.61 -6.53 24.07
C THR A 340 -0.94 -5.39 24.82
N SER A 341 0.34 -5.51 25.17
CA SER A 341 1.10 -4.44 25.83
C SER A 341 1.19 -3.15 24.99
N PHE A 342 1.08 -3.25 23.67
CA PHE A 342 1.10 -2.12 22.73
C PHE A 342 -0.31 -1.59 22.40
N ILE A 343 -1.39 -2.31 22.77
CA ILE A 343 -2.77 -1.85 22.58
C ILE A 343 -3.08 -0.80 23.65
N LYS A 344 -2.50 0.40 23.46
CA LYS A 344 -2.65 1.57 24.34
C LYS A 344 -2.86 2.81 23.46
N GLY A 345 -3.81 3.67 23.83
CA GLY A 345 -4.12 4.90 23.09
C GLY A 345 -2.87 5.75 22.82
N ALA A 346 -2.00 5.91 23.81
CA ALA A 346 -0.76 6.67 23.69
C ALA A 346 0.19 6.12 22.60
N PHE A 347 0.34 4.80 22.46
CA PHE A 347 1.19 4.22 21.42
C PHE A 347 0.53 4.32 20.04
N LEU A 348 -0.72 3.89 19.93
CA LEU A 348 -1.44 3.81 18.66
C LEU A 348 -1.67 5.20 18.04
N ASP A 349 -1.89 6.23 18.85
CA ASP A 349 -2.05 7.62 18.37
C ASP A 349 -0.77 8.20 17.73
N ARG A 350 0.39 7.57 17.93
CA ARG A 350 1.66 7.96 17.28
C ARG A 350 1.90 7.24 15.95
N ILE A 351 1.05 6.30 15.54
CA ILE A 351 1.13 5.66 14.22
C ILE A 351 0.63 6.65 13.17
N HIS A 352 1.48 7.04 12.22
CA HIS A 352 1.09 8.01 11.19
C HIS A 352 0.16 7.38 10.15
N LEU A 353 0.44 6.14 9.75
CA LEU A 353 -0.31 5.45 8.70
C LEU A 353 -0.59 4.00 9.09
N TYR A 354 -1.87 3.63 8.96
CA TYR A 354 -2.29 2.24 8.90
C TYR A 354 -2.52 1.84 7.44
N ASN A 355 -1.65 0.99 6.91
CA ASN A 355 -1.74 0.44 5.56
C ASN A 355 -2.68 -0.78 5.54
N PRO A 356 -3.77 -0.79 4.74
CA PRO A 356 -4.76 -1.86 4.76
C PRO A 356 -4.27 -3.07 3.95
N GLY A 357 -3.42 -3.90 4.56
CA GLY A 357 -2.80 -5.06 3.90
C GLY A 357 -3.78 -6.14 3.39
N TRP A 358 -5.04 -6.12 3.84
CA TRP A 358 -6.12 -6.99 3.34
C TRP A 358 -6.66 -6.62 1.97
N GLU A 359 -6.38 -5.42 1.48
CA GLU A 359 -6.85 -5.01 0.16
C GLU A 359 -5.99 -5.57 -0.97
N ILE A 360 -4.71 -5.87 -0.68
CA ILE A 360 -3.76 -6.50 -1.59
C ILE A 360 -4.12 -7.98 -1.77
N LYS A 361 -4.31 -8.39 -3.03
CA LYS A 361 -4.51 -9.80 -3.40
C LYS A 361 -3.28 -10.62 -3.02
N MET A 362 -3.51 -11.89 -2.67
CA MET A 362 -2.42 -12.84 -2.45
C MET A 362 -1.55 -12.94 -3.72
N LEU A 363 -0.26 -12.69 -3.57
CA LEU A 363 0.68 -12.67 -4.68
C LEU A 363 0.87 -14.07 -5.24
N LYS A 364 0.79 -14.16 -6.57
CA LYS A 364 1.00 -15.38 -7.37
C LYS A 364 2.21 -15.18 -8.28
N LYS A 365 2.61 -16.23 -9.01
CA LYS A 365 3.78 -16.19 -9.91
C LYS A 365 3.70 -15.08 -10.97
N ASP A 366 2.51 -14.78 -11.46
CA ASP A 366 2.19 -13.73 -12.43
C ASP A 366 2.16 -12.31 -11.81
N SER A 367 2.12 -12.20 -10.48
CA SER A 367 2.19 -10.93 -9.76
C SER A 367 3.61 -10.37 -9.68
N PHE A 368 4.64 -11.14 -10.03
CA PHE A 368 6.03 -10.69 -10.00
C PHE A 368 6.44 -10.08 -11.33
N SER A 369 7.18 -8.96 -11.26
CA SER A 369 7.64 -8.22 -12.42
C SER A 369 8.65 -9.02 -13.24
N LYS A 370 8.48 -9.00 -14.56
CA LYS A 370 9.51 -9.38 -15.56
C LYS A 370 10.05 -8.17 -16.32
N GLY A 371 9.57 -6.97 -16.01
CA GLY A 371 9.99 -5.72 -16.63
C GLY A 371 11.26 -5.16 -16.01
N TYR A 372 11.76 -4.09 -16.61
CA TYR A 372 12.85 -3.27 -16.09
C TYR A 372 12.33 -2.37 -14.95
N GLY A 373 13.04 -2.43 -13.82
CA GLY A 373 12.87 -1.50 -12.71
C GLY A 373 14.21 -0.93 -12.30
N LEU A 374 14.19 0.11 -11.46
CA LEU A 374 15.42 0.68 -10.92
C LEU A 374 16.16 -0.36 -10.08
N ILE A 375 17.49 -0.33 -10.12
CA ILE A 375 18.33 -1.16 -9.25
C ILE A 375 18.00 -0.80 -7.80
N THR A 376 17.76 -1.82 -6.97
CA THR A 376 17.28 -1.66 -5.60
C THR A 376 18.17 -0.75 -4.75
N ASP A 377 19.49 -0.89 -4.88
CA ASP A 377 20.45 -0.04 -4.18
C ASP A 377 20.44 1.42 -4.68
N TYR A 378 20.18 1.65 -5.98
CA TYR A 378 20.01 2.99 -6.54
C TYR A 378 18.79 3.69 -5.96
N ILE A 379 17.62 3.05 -6.04
CA ILE A 379 16.40 3.64 -5.47
C ILE A 379 16.52 3.82 -3.96
N ALA A 380 17.18 2.89 -3.24
CA ALA A 380 17.39 3.06 -1.80
C ALA A 380 18.25 4.28 -1.47
N ALA A 381 19.30 4.56 -2.26
CA ALA A 381 20.09 5.78 -2.12
C ALA A 381 19.28 7.04 -2.45
N VAL A 382 18.41 6.99 -3.46
CA VAL A 382 17.48 8.10 -3.81
C VAL A 382 16.57 8.39 -2.61
N LEU A 383 15.90 7.36 -2.10
CA LEU A 383 14.95 7.51 -0.99
C LEU A 383 15.66 8.04 0.27
N HIS A 384 16.87 7.54 0.56
CA HIS A 384 17.70 8.06 1.66
C HIS A 384 18.00 9.55 1.50
N ALA A 385 18.45 9.99 0.32
CA ALA A 385 18.76 11.39 0.06
C ALA A 385 17.50 12.28 0.16
N MET A 386 16.35 11.79 -0.32
CA MET A 386 15.05 12.46 -0.26
C MET A 386 14.51 12.62 1.18
N ARG A 387 15.08 11.94 2.18
CA ARG A 387 14.73 12.18 3.60
C ARG A 387 15.10 13.58 4.08
N ASN A 388 16.11 14.20 3.45
CA ASN A 388 16.56 15.55 3.79
C ASN A 388 15.67 16.65 3.18
N ASP A 389 14.72 16.26 2.33
CA ASP A 389 13.74 17.15 1.73
C ASP A 389 12.40 17.03 2.48
N ASP A 390 12.00 18.12 3.16
CA ASP A 390 10.74 18.22 3.90
C ASP A 390 9.69 18.96 3.07
N ARG A 391 8.64 18.23 2.66
CA ARG A 391 7.51 18.77 1.88
C ARG A 391 6.21 18.77 2.66
N THR A 392 6.25 18.60 3.98
CA THR A 392 5.04 18.55 4.83
C THR A 392 4.21 19.83 4.80
N ALA A 393 4.81 20.97 4.44
CA ALA A 393 4.12 22.26 4.33
C ALA A 393 3.22 22.37 3.08
N VAL A 394 3.54 21.67 1.99
CA VAL A 394 2.87 21.78 0.68
C VAL A 394 1.38 21.43 0.75
N LEU A 395 0.98 20.53 1.66
CA LEU A 395 -0.42 20.15 1.85
C LEU A 395 -1.35 21.35 2.10
N LYS A 396 -0.84 22.41 2.74
CA LYS A 396 -1.61 23.62 3.07
C LYS A 396 -2.09 24.39 1.83
N ASP A 397 -1.47 24.17 0.68
CA ASP A 397 -1.85 24.83 -0.58
C ASP A 397 -3.07 24.18 -1.23
N TYR A 398 -3.41 22.94 -0.81
CA TYR A 398 -4.49 22.14 -1.40
C TYR A 398 -5.67 21.96 -0.43
N ALA A 399 -5.40 21.64 0.83
CA ALA A 399 -6.44 21.22 1.77
C ALA A 399 -6.32 21.93 3.13
N LYS A 400 -7.46 22.42 3.62
CA LYS A 400 -7.61 22.90 5.00
C LYS A 400 -8.51 21.94 5.77
N PHE A 401 -7.89 21.14 6.64
CA PHE A 401 -8.60 20.19 7.49
C PHE A 401 -9.36 20.87 8.64
N ASP A 402 -10.40 20.19 9.12
CA ASP A 402 -11.22 20.62 10.25
C ASP A 402 -10.39 20.83 11.53
N GLY A 403 -10.78 21.82 12.34
CA GLY A 403 -10.07 22.21 13.56
C GLY A 403 -10.16 21.21 14.72
N SER A 404 -11.02 20.18 14.61
CA SER A 404 -11.10 19.09 15.59
C SER A 404 -9.95 18.08 15.48
N LEU A 405 -9.18 18.08 14.38
CA LEU A 405 -8.01 17.22 14.26
C LEU A 405 -6.91 17.67 15.22
N SER A 406 -6.30 16.72 15.93
CA SER A 406 -5.14 17.03 16.78
C SER A 406 -3.90 17.34 15.93
N GLU A 407 -2.88 17.98 16.52
CA GLU A 407 -1.60 18.19 15.84
C GLU A 407 -0.94 16.88 15.37
N ARG A 408 -1.16 15.77 16.10
CA ARG A 408 -0.68 14.45 15.68
C ARG A 408 -1.42 13.94 14.44
N ASP A 409 -2.72 14.18 14.37
CA ASP A 409 -3.53 13.86 13.19
C ASP A 409 -3.05 14.68 11.98
N HIS A 410 -2.88 15.99 12.14
CA HIS A 410 -2.33 16.85 11.08
C HIS A 410 -0.91 16.45 10.67
N LEU A 411 -0.04 16.10 11.62
CA LEU A 411 1.33 15.68 11.32
C LEU A 411 1.36 14.38 10.53
N ALA A 412 0.54 13.39 10.92
CA ALA A 412 0.43 12.11 10.23
C ALA A 412 -0.03 12.26 8.78
N ILE A 413 -1.06 13.08 8.55
CA ILE A 413 -1.58 13.38 7.21
C ILE A 413 -0.51 14.11 6.38
N ARG A 414 0.11 15.17 6.93
CA ARG A 414 1.17 15.93 6.26
C ARG A 414 2.37 15.07 5.88
N LYS A 415 2.85 14.21 6.77
CA LYS A 415 3.96 13.29 6.49
C LYS A 415 3.60 12.28 5.41
N THR A 416 2.38 11.74 5.44
CA THR A 416 1.93 10.76 4.44
C THR A 416 1.83 11.41 3.07
N PHE A 417 1.22 12.59 2.98
CA PHE A 417 1.15 13.38 1.75
C PHE A 417 2.55 13.72 1.22
N SER A 418 3.43 14.24 2.08
CA SER A 418 4.82 14.56 1.74
C SER A 418 5.58 13.35 1.20
N GLY A 419 5.47 12.20 1.86
CA GLY A 419 6.15 10.98 1.39
C GLY A 419 5.61 10.48 0.06
N MET A 420 4.28 10.47 -0.13
CA MET A 420 3.68 10.08 -1.42
C MET A 420 4.06 11.06 -2.54
N MET A 421 4.08 12.36 -2.25
CA MET A 421 4.54 13.40 -3.16
C MET A 421 6.00 13.16 -3.57
N LYS A 422 6.90 12.88 -2.61
CA LYS A 422 8.30 12.60 -2.90
C LYS A 422 8.50 11.36 -3.77
N LEU A 423 7.64 10.35 -3.64
CA LEU A 423 7.71 9.13 -4.45
C LEU A 423 7.15 9.34 -5.87
N LEU A 424 5.95 9.92 -5.99
CA LEU A 424 5.21 10.00 -7.25
C LEU A 424 5.51 11.26 -8.05
N TYR A 425 5.85 12.36 -7.38
CA TYR A 425 6.13 13.67 -7.96
C TYR A 425 7.42 14.26 -7.34
N PRO A 426 8.57 13.58 -7.49
CA PRO A 426 9.83 14.04 -6.91
C PRO A 426 10.25 15.44 -7.43
N ASP A 427 9.76 15.88 -8.58
CA ASP A 427 9.93 17.23 -9.14
C ASP A 427 8.95 18.28 -8.60
N GLY A 428 7.99 17.87 -7.76
CA GLY A 428 6.98 18.72 -7.16
C GLY A 428 5.86 19.15 -8.09
N LYS A 429 5.82 18.64 -9.33
CA LYS A 429 4.79 19.00 -10.31
C LYS A 429 3.65 18.00 -10.27
N MET A 430 2.51 18.43 -9.75
CA MET A 430 1.27 17.66 -9.73
C MET A 430 0.10 18.54 -10.15
N THR A 431 -0.88 17.93 -10.80
CA THR A 431 -2.19 18.54 -11.00
C THR A 431 -2.97 18.59 -9.68
N ASP A 432 -3.99 19.45 -9.60
CA ASP A 432 -4.85 19.51 -8.42
C ASP A 432 -5.53 18.16 -8.12
N GLN A 433 -5.98 17.44 -9.16
CA GLN A 433 -6.61 16.12 -9.00
C GLN A 433 -5.65 15.08 -8.40
N GLU A 434 -4.40 15.05 -8.89
CA GLU A 434 -3.35 14.19 -8.35
C GLU A 434 -3.01 14.54 -6.91
N ALA A 435 -2.98 15.83 -6.57
CA ALA A 435 -2.77 16.28 -5.20
C ALA A 435 -3.89 15.82 -4.26
N TYR A 436 -5.16 15.97 -4.67
CA TYR A 436 -6.31 15.55 -3.87
C TYR A 436 -6.37 14.03 -3.68
N GLU A 437 -5.94 13.24 -4.67
CA GLU A 437 -5.78 11.80 -4.49
C GLU A 437 -4.78 11.47 -3.37
N LEU A 438 -3.66 12.19 -3.30
CA LEU A 438 -2.69 12.02 -2.20
C LEU A 438 -3.25 12.47 -0.85
N VAL A 439 -4.00 13.57 -0.81
CA VAL A 439 -4.64 14.10 0.40
C VAL A 439 -5.67 13.09 0.93
N ASP A 440 -6.52 12.56 0.07
CA ASP A 440 -7.55 11.58 0.43
C ASP A 440 -6.93 10.29 0.96
N PHE A 441 -5.91 9.76 0.28
CA PHE A 441 -5.20 8.58 0.74
C PHE A 441 -4.54 8.81 2.11
N ALA A 442 -3.89 9.96 2.31
CA ALA A 442 -3.24 10.33 3.57
C ALA A 442 -4.24 10.46 4.73
N ALA A 443 -5.37 11.13 4.48
CA ALA A 443 -6.43 11.30 5.45
C ALA A 443 -7.12 9.97 5.79
N GLU A 444 -7.42 9.13 4.79
CA GLU A 444 -8.03 7.82 4.98
C GLU A 444 -7.15 6.92 5.85
N SER A 445 -5.85 6.87 5.56
CA SER A 445 -4.86 6.11 6.31
C SER A 445 -4.74 6.52 7.76
N ARG A 446 -4.82 7.83 8.07
CA ARG A 446 -4.80 8.32 9.45
C ARG A 446 -6.15 8.13 10.14
N LYS A 447 -7.26 8.33 9.44
CA LYS A 447 -8.60 8.08 9.96
C LYS A 447 -8.75 6.64 10.43
N ARG A 448 -8.20 5.68 9.69
CA ARG A 448 -8.18 4.27 10.09
C ARG A 448 -7.56 4.05 11.46
N VAL A 449 -6.46 4.75 11.80
CA VAL A 449 -5.87 4.70 13.16
C VAL A 449 -6.85 5.27 14.18
N LYS A 450 -7.39 6.45 13.92
CA LYS A 450 -8.26 7.18 14.86
C LYS A 450 -9.58 6.46 15.13
N ASP A 451 -10.19 5.90 14.10
CA ASP A 451 -11.44 5.15 14.23
C ASP A 451 -11.29 3.94 15.16
N GLN A 452 -10.12 3.26 15.12
CA GLN A 452 -9.86 2.16 16.05
C GLN A 452 -9.50 2.64 17.45
N LEU A 453 -8.88 3.82 17.59
CA LEU A 453 -8.64 4.43 18.90
C LEU A 453 -9.94 4.69 19.66
N TYR A 454 -11.00 5.14 18.99
CA TYR A 454 -12.31 5.31 19.64
C TYR A 454 -12.92 4.01 20.15
N VAL A 455 -12.55 2.86 19.56
CA VAL A 455 -13.01 1.55 20.01
C VAL A 455 -12.16 1.04 21.18
N ILE A 456 -10.86 1.31 21.16
CA ILE A 456 -9.87 0.81 22.14
C ILE A 456 -9.84 1.66 23.41
N ASP A 457 -10.00 2.97 23.29
CA ASP A 457 -9.83 3.94 24.36
C ASP A 457 -10.95 5.00 24.30
N GLU A 458 -11.92 4.88 25.19
CA GLU A 458 -13.11 5.74 25.20
C GLU A 458 -12.79 7.21 25.49
N THR A 459 -11.62 7.51 26.07
CA THR A 459 -11.22 8.90 26.36
C THR A 459 -11.14 9.75 25.10
N PHE A 460 -10.84 9.14 23.95
CA PHE A 460 -10.82 9.82 22.66
C PHE A 460 -12.22 10.21 22.15
N LYS A 461 -13.31 9.65 22.71
CA LYS A 461 -14.68 10.01 22.34
C LYS A 461 -15.12 11.38 22.90
N ALA A 462 -14.39 11.92 23.88
CA ALA A 462 -14.72 13.22 24.48
C ALA A 462 -14.57 14.38 23.48
N GLU A 463 -13.57 14.30 22.60
CA GLU A 463 -13.30 15.28 21.54
C GLU A 463 -13.15 14.54 20.20
N PRO A 464 -14.27 14.20 19.54
CA PRO A 464 -14.24 13.44 18.30
C PRO A 464 -13.62 14.28 17.18
N ALA A 465 -12.60 13.72 16.55
CA ALA A 465 -11.94 14.30 15.39
C ALA A 465 -12.77 14.02 14.12
N HIS A 466 -13.15 15.09 13.42
CA HIS A 466 -13.88 15.05 12.16
C HIS A 466 -12.89 15.07 11.00
N PHE A 467 -12.79 13.94 10.28
CA PHE A 467 -11.92 13.82 9.10
C PHE A 467 -12.58 14.43 7.86
N LYS A 468 -12.60 15.76 7.85
CA LYS A 468 -13.09 16.58 6.75
C LYS A 468 -12.05 17.63 6.36
N TYR A 469 -12.04 18.04 5.10
CA TYR A 469 -11.22 19.17 4.65
C TYR A 469 -11.94 20.01 3.60
N ILE A 470 -11.60 21.29 3.55
CA ILE A 470 -12.01 22.18 2.47
C ILE A 470 -10.99 22.08 1.35
N ASN A 471 -11.44 21.72 0.16
CA ASN A 471 -10.67 21.81 -1.07
C ASN A 471 -10.44 23.30 -1.39
N LEU A 472 -9.20 23.77 -1.34
CA LEU A 472 -8.91 25.21 -1.46
C LEU A 472 -9.07 25.75 -2.88
N ARG A 473 -9.13 24.87 -3.88
CA ARG A 473 -9.36 25.24 -5.29
C ARG A 473 -10.84 25.43 -5.59
N THR A 474 -11.70 24.56 -5.05
CA THR A 474 -13.14 24.55 -5.34
C THR A 474 -13.99 25.16 -4.24
N GLY A 475 -13.46 25.28 -3.01
CA GLY A 475 -14.20 25.69 -1.82
C GLY A 475 -15.13 24.61 -1.24
N ILE A 476 -15.15 23.41 -1.81
CA ILE A 476 -16.07 22.33 -1.43
C ILE A 476 -15.52 21.60 -0.19
N GLU A 477 -16.41 21.31 0.77
CA GLU A 477 -16.10 20.43 1.90
C GLU A 477 -16.09 18.97 1.45
N MET A 478 -15.00 18.28 1.73
CA MET A 478 -14.78 16.87 1.45
C MET A 478 -14.80 16.08 2.75
N ASN A 479 -15.58 14.98 2.79
CA ASN A 479 -15.60 14.06 3.91
C ASN A 479 -14.79 12.79 3.58
N VAL A 480 -13.88 12.42 4.47
CA VAL A 480 -13.02 11.25 4.30
C VAL A 480 -13.54 10.11 5.17
N GLU A 481 -13.77 8.97 4.54
CA GLU A 481 -14.20 7.73 5.20
C GLU A 481 -13.34 6.55 4.74
N THR A 482 -13.19 5.53 5.59
CA THR A 482 -12.38 4.34 5.32
C THR A 482 -13.14 3.35 4.42
N LEU A 483 -12.44 2.69 3.50
CA LEU A 483 -13.08 1.77 2.56
C LEU A 483 -13.78 0.61 3.28
N GLU A 484 -13.21 0.12 4.39
CA GLU A 484 -13.80 -0.97 5.17
C GLU A 484 -15.12 -0.60 5.83
N LYS A 485 -15.32 0.65 6.25
CA LYS A 485 -16.60 1.14 6.77
C LYS A 485 -17.62 1.33 5.65
N VAL A 486 -17.23 1.98 4.55
CA VAL A 486 -18.08 2.17 3.37
C VAL A 486 -18.54 0.82 2.79
N SER A 487 -17.67 -0.18 2.82
CA SER A 487 -17.95 -1.53 2.32
C SER A 487 -18.82 -2.37 3.28
N ASN A 488 -18.88 -2.00 4.55
CA ASN A 488 -19.60 -2.73 5.60
C ASN A 488 -20.55 -1.81 6.41
N PRO A 489 -21.47 -1.07 5.77
CA PRO A 489 -22.26 -0.04 6.43
C PRO A 489 -23.25 -0.61 7.46
N LEU A 490 -23.60 -1.90 7.35
CA LEU A 490 -24.53 -2.59 8.25
C LEU A 490 -23.85 -3.17 9.49
N ILE A 491 -22.52 -3.10 9.60
CA ILE A 491 -21.80 -3.65 10.75
C ILE A 491 -21.78 -2.60 11.86
N ILE A 492 -22.57 -2.86 12.90
CA ILE A 492 -22.57 -2.08 14.14
C ILE A 492 -21.63 -2.77 15.14
N PRO A 493 -20.62 -2.06 15.70
CA PRO A 493 -19.73 -2.60 16.72
C PRO A 493 -20.49 -3.03 17.97
N ILE A 494 -20.17 -4.19 18.54
CA ILE A 494 -20.84 -4.72 19.75
C ILE A 494 -20.71 -3.77 20.95
N ASN A 495 -19.61 -2.99 21.01
CA ASN A 495 -19.34 -2.07 22.11
C ASN A 495 -19.93 -0.65 21.91
N SER A 496 -20.70 -0.40 20.85
CA SER A 496 -21.49 0.84 20.77
C SER A 496 -22.67 0.69 21.74
N MET A 497 -22.62 1.37 22.89
CA MET A 497 -23.73 1.35 23.85
C MET A 497 -25.05 1.66 23.15
N THR A 498 -26.03 0.79 23.39
CA THR A 498 -27.41 0.89 22.94
C THR A 498 -28.04 2.23 23.32
N GLY A 499 -28.12 3.14 22.35
CA GLY A 499 -29.19 4.13 22.27
C GLY A 499 -30.25 3.57 21.33
N THR A 500 -31.47 3.40 21.84
CA THR A 500 -32.63 2.94 21.08
C THR A 500 -32.81 3.71 19.77
N ALA A 501 -32.47 3.08 18.65
CA ALA A 501 -33.04 3.38 17.34
C ALA A 501 -33.04 2.08 16.54
N THR A 502 -34.22 1.52 16.33
CA THR A 502 -34.50 0.67 15.17
C THR A 502 -34.07 1.45 13.93
N GLY A 503 -32.90 1.11 13.39
CA GLY A 503 -32.32 1.78 12.22
C GLY A 503 -33.12 1.47 10.97
N GLU A 504 -34.14 2.29 10.71
CA GLU A 504 -34.56 2.58 9.34
C GLU A 504 -33.43 3.38 8.66
N LEU A 505 -33.14 3.00 7.42
CA LEU A 505 -32.20 3.67 6.51
C LEU A 505 -32.57 5.17 6.44
N THR A 506 -31.63 6.05 6.75
CA THR A 506 -31.76 7.49 6.47
C THR A 506 -30.66 7.91 5.51
N ASP A 507 -31.03 8.69 4.49
CA ASP A 507 -30.21 9.24 3.40
C ASP A 507 -29.12 10.24 3.87
N ALA A 508 -28.61 10.13 5.10
CA ALA A 508 -27.69 11.11 5.69
C ALA A 508 -26.22 10.98 5.24
N ASP A 509 -25.85 9.93 4.51
CA ASP A 509 -24.48 9.76 3.99
C ASP A 509 -24.29 10.30 2.57
N ALA A 510 -25.29 10.99 2.00
CA ALA A 510 -25.16 11.66 0.71
C ALA A 510 -26.12 12.84 0.57
N GLN A 511 -25.71 14.06 0.93
CA GLN A 511 -26.14 15.28 0.22
C GLN A 511 -25.33 16.54 0.65
N PRO A 512 -25.10 17.50 -0.28
CA PRO A 512 -24.52 18.81 -0.02
C PRO A 512 -25.56 19.85 0.46
N LEU A 513 -25.05 20.99 0.94
CA LEU A 513 -25.77 22.14 1.51
C LEU A 513 -26.95 22.65 0.67
N ASN A 514 -28.03 23.04 1.36
CA ASN A 514 -28.69 24.32 1.15
C ASN A 514 -29.33 24.79 2.47
N GLU A 515 -28.97 26.01 2.89
CA GLU A 515 -29.59 26.73 4.01
C GLU A 515 -30.97 27.25 3.62
N GLU A 516 -31.95 27.13 4.51
CA GLU A 516 -32.88 28.22 4.83
C GLU A 516 -33.62 27.96 6.16
N ILE A 517 -33.90 29.07 6.84
CA ILE A 517 -34.22 29.22 8.27
C ILE A 517 -35.72 29.09 8.56
N SER A 518 -36.08 28.42 9.66
CA SER A 518 -37.17 28.72 10.64
C SER A 518 -37.62 27.42 11.29
N GLY A 519 -38.05 27.28 12.55
CA GLY A 519 -38.37 28.17 13.66
C GLY A 519 -38.96 27.26 14.77
N LYS A 520 -38.74 27.63 16.03
CA LYS A 520 -39.06 26.93 17.29
C LYS A 520 -40.49 26.31 17.37
N CYS A 521 -40.67 25.20 18.11
CA CYS A 521 -41.22 25.17 19.49
C CYS A 521 -41.75 23.79 19.98
N SER A 522 -41.46 23.54 21.26
CA SER A 522 -42.23 22.86 22.34
C SER A 522 -42.65 21.38 22.25
N VAL A 523 -42.12 20.66 23.24
CA VAL A 523 -42.54 19.37 23.80
C VAL A 523 -43.85 19.52 24.58
N GLU A 524 -44.78 18.57 24.45
CA GLU A 524 -45.71 18.19 25.52
C GLU A 524 -46.13 16.72 25.36
N GLU A 525 -46.09 15.99 26.48
CA GLU A 525 -46.39 14.56 26.63
C GLU A 525 -47.91 14.32 26.78
N GLY A 526 -48.39 13.17 26.30
CA GLY A 526 -49.77 12.74 26.52
C GLY A 526 -50.10 11.33 25.99
N THR A 527 -49.92 10.34 26.86
CA THR A 527 -50.50 8.97 26.92
C THR A 527 -51.75 8.64 26.08
N THR A 528 -51.72 7.54 25.31
CA THR A 528 -52.46 6.24 25.52
C THR A 528 -52.67 5.40 24.25
N ALA A 529 -52.48 4.09 24.44
CA ALA A 529 -52.84 2.90 23.66
C ALA A 529 -53.69 3.03 22.37
N GLY A 530 -53.13 2.51 21.27
CA GLY A 530 -53.84 2.09 20.07
C GLY A 530 -52.87 1.55 19.02
N GLN A 531 -52.72 0.23 18.95
CA GLN A 531 -51.98 -0.44 17.87
C GLN A 531 -52.64 -0.14 16.53
N THR A 532 -52.15 0.88 15.82
CA THR A 532 -52.41 1.07 14.40
C THR A 532 -51.20 0.55 13.65
N ALA A 533 -51.41 -0.46 12.81
CA ALA A 533 -50.39 -0.95 11.89
C ALA A 533 -49.83 0.26 11.11
N LYS A 534 -48.54 0.55 11.29
CA LYS A 534 -47.85 1.62 10.58
C LYS A 534 -48.07 1.40 9.08
N ARG A 535 -48.80 2.30 8.43
CA ARG A 535 -48.88 2.38 6.97
C ARG A 535 -47.43 2.39 6.44
N PRO A 536 -47.11 1.63 5.37
CA PRO A 536 -45.76 1.62 4.82
C PRO A 536 -45.38 3.06 4.45
N ARG A 537 -44.28 3.55 5.04
CA ARG A 537 -43.69 4.84 4.68
C ARG A 537 -43.30 4.75 3.21
N ILE A 538 -44.01 5.48 2.36
CA ILE A 538 -43.64 5.61 0.94
C ILE A 538 -42.29 6.33 0.93
N HIS A 539 -41.21 5.61 0.61
CA HIS A 539 -39.91 6.24 0.35
C HIS A 539 -40.05 7.17 -0.86
N ILE A 540 -39.93 8.47 -0.63
CA ILE A 540 -39.90 9.46 -1.70
C ILE A 540 -38.54 9.34 -2.38
N LEU A 541 -38.53 8.90 -3.64
CA LEU A 541 -37.31 8.83 -4.45
C LEU A 541 -36.76 10.25 -4.68
N GLN A 542 -35.47 10.43 -4.41
CA GLN A 542 -34.77 11.71 -4.56
C GLN A 542 -33.73 11.66 -5.69
N GLU A 543 -33.51 12.82 -6.31
CA GLU A 543 -32.36 13.05 -7.18
C GLU A 543 -31.08 13.05 -6.32
N LYS A 544 -30.07 12.30 -6.75
CA LYS A 544 -28.79 12.22 -6.05
C LYS A 544 -27.68 11.79 -6.99
N SER A 545 -26.44 12.09 -6.61
CA SER A 545 -25.25 11.54 -7.25
C SER A 545 -24.48 10.72 -6.22
N MET A 546 -24.08 9.51 -6.61
CA MET A 546 -23.31 8.58 -5.79
C MET A 546 -21.97 8.32 -6.45
N THR A 547 -20.89 8.35 -5.67
CA THR A 547 -19.54 8.03 -6.16
C THR A 547 -19.01 6.81 -5.43
N PHE A 548 -18.46 5.85 -6.19
CA PHE A 548 -17.94 4.58 -5.69
C PHE A 548 -16.44 4.50 -5.92
N ARG A 549 -15.71 4.02 -4.91
CA ARG A 549 -14.25 3.98 -4.93
C ARG A 549 -13.73 2.66 -5.48
N MET A 550 -12.53 2.69 -6.07
CA MET A 550 -11.84 1.50 -6.53
C MET A 550 -11.69 0.48 -5.38
N GLY A 551 -12.12 -0.76 -5.62
CA GLY A 551 -12.04 -1.86 -4.65
C GLY A 551 -13.17 -1.94 -3.64
N GLN A 552 -14.12 -0.99 -3.64
CA GLN A 552 -15.27 -0.99 -2.72
C GLN A 552 -16.16 -2.23 -2.94
N THR A 553 -16.63 -2.84 -1.86
CA THR A 553 -17.64 -3.91 -1.89
C THR A 553 -18.97 -3.41 -1.35
N GLY A 554 -20.02 -4.25 -1.42
CA GLY A 554 -21.36 -3.92 -0.92
C GLY A 554 -22.27 -3.27 -1.97
N VAL A 555 -21.80 -3.10 -3.21
CA VAL A 555 -22.53 -2.52 -4.35
C VAL A 555 -23.24 -3.63 -5.14
N SER A 556 -24.51 -3.45 -5.47
CA SER A 556 -25.28 -4.35 -6.36
C SER A 556 -26.29 -3.56 -7.17
N TYR A 557 -26.74 -4.12 -8.30
CA TYR A 557 -27.80 -3.48 -9.09
C TYR A 557 -29.09 -3.31 -8.31
N GLU A 558 -29.42 -4.26 -7.43
CA GLU A 558 -30.59 -4.17 -6.57
C GLU A 558 -30.54 -2.91 -5.69
N LYS A 559 -29.43 -2.69 -4.98
CA LYS A 559 -29.27 -1.50 -4.12
C LYS A 559 -29.23 -0.20 -4.89
N LEU A 560 -28.72 -0.22 -6.12
CA LEU A 560 -28.60 0.98 -6.95
C LEU A 560 -29.91 1.34 -7.66
N PHE A 561 -30.62 0.35 -8.19
CA PHE A 561 -31.63 0.57 -9.22
C PHE A 561 -33.04 0.12 -8.84
N ALA A 562 -33.19 -0.88 -7.96
CA ALA A 562 -34.50 -1.51 -7.72
C ALA A 562 -35.58 -0.51 -7.29
N SER A 563 -35.24 0.41 -6.39
CA SER A 563 -36.18 1.42 -5.88
C SER A 563 -36.65 2.39 -6.98
N TYR A 564 -35.77 2.76 -7.92
CA TYR A 564 -36.07 3.68 -9.02
C TYR A 564 -36.85 3.00 -10.16
N MET A 565 -36.79 1.67 -10.25
CA MET A 565 -37.41 0.88 -11.31
C MET A 565 -38.66 0.11 -10.86
N ALA A 566 -39.05 0.19 -9.58
CA ALA A 566 -40.14 -0.61 -9.02
C ALA A 566 -41.48 -0.44 -9.74
N ASN A 567 -41.79 0.77 -10.22
CA ASN A 567 -43.08 1.12 -10.83
C ASN A 567 -43.01 1.41 -12.35
N ALA A 568 -41.89 1.13 -13.01
CA ALA A 568 -41.69 1.47 -14.42
C ALA A 568 -42.31 0.42 -15.35
N ASN A 569 -43.09 0.76 -16.38
CA ASN A 569 -43.57 -0.26 -17.34
C ASN A 569 -42.65 -0.40 -18.56
N GLU A 570 -41.80 0.60 -18.78
CA GLU A 570 -40.80 0.61 -19.85
C GLU A 570 -39.46 1.10 -19.31
N ILE A 571 -38.42 0.30 -19.55
CA ILE A 571 -37.04 0.56 -19.13
C ILE A 571 -36.14 0.48 -20.36
N THR A 572 -35.41 1.56 -20.64
CA THR A 572 -34.43 1.62 -21.73
C THR A 572 -33.02 1.73 -21.16
N VAL A 573 -32.17 0.75 -21.46
CA VAL A 573 -30.76 0.72 -21.11
C VAL A 573 -29.95 1.15 -22.34
N GLU A 574 -29.26 2.29 -22.25
CA GLU A 574 -28.30 2.75 -23.25
C GLU A 574 -26.89 2.48 -22.71
N ASP A 575 -26.22 1.45 -23.24
CA ASP A 575 -24.83 1.12 -22.89
C ASP A 575 -24.10 0.59 -24.13
N PRO A 576 -23.15 1.34 -24.70
CA PRO A 576 -22.51 0.99 -25.98
C PRO A 576 -21.51 -0.17 -25.86
N TYR A 577 -21.30 -0.70 -24.66
CA TYR A 577 -20.31 -1.73 -24.37
C TYR A 577 -20.94 -3.06 -23.92
N ILE A 578 -22.22 -3.35 -24.18
CA ILE A 578 -22.76 -4.70 -23.91
C ILE A 578 -22.36 -5.64 -25.06
N ARG A 579 -21.14 -6.17 -24.97
CA ARG A 579 -20.46 -6.88 -26.07
C ARG A 579 -19.79 -8.17 -25.63
N ALA A 580 -18.89 -8.06 -24.67
CA ALA A 580 -18.10 -9.18 -24.18
C ALA A 580 -18.93 -10.10 -23.26
N PRO A 581 -18.55 -11.38 -23.10
CA PRO A 581 -19.34 -12.34 -22.31
C PRO A 581 -19.62 -11.89 -20.87
N TRP A 582 -18.70 -11.18 -20.21
CA TRP A 582 -18.93 -10.66 -18.86
C TRP A 582 -19.87 -9.44 -18.83
N GLN A 583 -19.92 -8.64 -19.90
CA GLN A 583 -20.83 -7.50 -20.02
C GLN A 583 -22.25 -7.99 -20.30
N ILE A 584 -22.40 -9.01 -21.15
CA ILE A 584 -23.68 -9.70 -21.37
C ILE A 584 -24.17 -10.34 -20.06
N LYS A 585 -23.27 -11.01 -19.32
CA LYS A 585 -23.61 -11.53 -17.99
C LYS A 585 -24.07 -10.42 -17.03
N ASN A 586 -23.41 -9.26 -17.04
CA ASN A 586 -23.83 -8.11 -16.25
C ASN A 586 -25.23 -7.62 -16.66
N PHE A 587 -25.56 -7.59 -17.95
CA PHE A 587 -26.92 -7.28 -18.41
C PHE A 587 -27.95 -8.32 -17.94
N MET A 588 -27.62 -9.61 -18.00
CA MET A 588 -28.48 -10.68 -17.48
C MET A 588 -28.70 -10.58 -15.97
N GLU A 589 -27.68 -10.21 -15.19
CA GLU A 589 -27.84 -9.97 -13.75
C GLU A 589 -28.69 -8.72 -13.45
N PHE A 590 -28.71 -7.73 -14.36
CA PHE A 590 -29.61 -6.59 -14.29
C PHE A 590 -31.07 -7.02 -14.56
N ALA A 591 -31.32 -7.83 -15.59
CA ALA A 591 -32.65 -8.39 -15.85
C ALA A 591 -33.13 -9.27 -14.69
N LEU A 592 -32.25 -10.12 -14.14
CA LEU A 592 -32.54 -10.95 -12.96
C LEU A 592 -32.92 -10.11 -11.74
N MET A 593 -32.29 -8.95 -11.55
CA MET A 593 -32.67 -8.02 -10.48
C MET A 593 -34.11 -7.51 -10.66
N LEU A 594 -34.52 -7.19 -11.90
CA LEU A 594 -35.91 -6.78 -12.18
C LEU A 594 -36.89 -7.90 -11.81
N ILE A 595 -36.60 -9.15 -12.21
CA ILE A 595 -37.43 -10.32 -11.90
C ILE A 595 -37.58 -10.53 -10.38
N ASN A 596 -36.52 -10.33 -9.60
CA ASN A 596 -36.54 -10.59 -8.16
C ASN A 596 -37.20 -9.47 -7.33
N THR A 597 -37.26 -8.25 -7.84
CA THR A 597 -37.63 -7.07 -7.05
C THR A 597 -39.04 -6.55 -7.34
N ARG A 598 -39.67 -7.00 -8.42
CA ARG A 598 -40.97 -6.53 -8.86
C ARG A 598 -41.70 -7.56 -9.74
N PRO A 599 -43.03 -7.44 -9.91
CA PRO A 599 -43.72 -8.09 -11.02
C PRO A 599 -43.18 -7.59 -12.36
N VAL A 600 -43.00 -8.53 -13.28
CA VAL A 600 -42.41 -8.27 -14.60
C VAL A 600 -43.34 -8.60 -15.76
N ASP A 601 -44.57 -9.04 -15.49
CA ASP A 601 -45.59 -9.27 -16.53
C ASP A 601 -45.83 -7.98 -17.33
N ASP A 602 -45.71 -8.07 -18.66
CA ASP A 602 -45.83 -6.96 -19.62
C ASP A 602 -44.76 -5.86 -19.50
N LEU A 603 -43.63 -6.12 -18.82
CA LEU A 603 -42.51 -5.19 -18.72
C LEU A 603 -41.78 -5.09 -20.06
N LYS A 604 -41.65 -3.88 -20.61
CA LYS A 604 -40.84 -3.60 -21.81
C LYS A 604 -39.41 -3.24 -21.42
N LEU A 605 -38.46 -4.06 -21.86
CA LEU A 605 -37.03 -3.82 -21.65
C LEU A 605 -36.35 -3.56 -23.01
N ASN A 606 -35.83 -2.35 -23.19
CA ASN A 606 -35.13 -1.96 -24.41
C ASN A 606 -33.62 -1.84 -24.15
N LEU A 607 -32.79 -2.51 -24.94
CA LEU A 607 -31.32 -2.31 -24.92
C LEU A 607 -30.87 -1.55 -26.17
N ILE A 608 -30.14 -0.46 -25.99
CA ILE A 608 -29.39 0.18 -27.06
C ILE A 608 -27.91 -0.08 -26.79
N THR A 609 -27.22 -0.75 -27.73
CA THR A 609 -25.79 -1.10 -27.63
C THR A 609 -25.10 -0.85 -28.99
N ASN A 610 -23.81 -1.15 -29.08
CA ASN A 610 -23.03 -1.04 -30.30
C ASN A 610 -22.01 -2.19 -30.39
N GLU A 611 -21.60 -2.58 -31.59
CA GLU A 611 -20.50 -3.52 -31.84
C GLU A 611 -19.85 -3.29 -33.22
N GLU A 612 -18.62 -3.77 -33.42
CA GLU A 612 -17.96 -3.80 -34.73
C GLU A 612 -18.71 -4.71 -35.72
N ASP A 613 -18.83 -4.30 -36.99
CA ASP A 613 -19.58 -5.01 -38.04
C ASP A 613 -19.20 -6.50 -38.15
N ASP A 614 -17.91 -6.83 -37.99
CA ASP A 614 -17.39 -8.21 -38.11
C ASP A 614 -17.88 -9.14 -36.99
N LYS A 615 -18.18 -8.60 -35.80
CA LYS A 615 -18.60 -9.37 -34.61
C LYS A 615 -20.09 -9.22 -34.31
N LEU A 616 -20.76 -8.33 -35.03
CA LEU A 616 -22.18 -8.04 -34.86
C LEU A 616 -23.07 -9.29 -34.98
N PRO A 617 -22.85 -10.23 -35.94
CA PRO A 617 -23.66 -11.45 -36.02
C PRO A 617 -23.60 -12.31 -34.76
N GLU A 618 -22.40 -12.48 -34.17
CA GLU A 618 -22.23 -13.27 -32.94
C GLU A 618 -22.92 -12.61 -31.74
N LEU A 619 -22.94 -11.27 -31.69
CA LEU A 619 -23.66 -10.55 -30.64
C LEU A 619 -25.18 -10.66 -30.81
N ILE A 620 -25.68 -10.58 -32.05
CA ILE A 620 -27.10 -10.76 -32.38
C ILE A 620 -27.58 -12.12 -31.90
N ASP A 621 -26.88 -13.20 -32.24
CA ASP A 621 -27.23 -14.57 -31.81
C ASP A 621 -27.38 -14.64 -30.27
N ARG A 622 -26.43 -14.06 -29.52
CA ARG A 622 -26.48 -14.03 -28.06
C ARG A 622 -27.63 -13.19 -27.50
N LEU A 623 -28.00 -12.08 -28.15
CA LEU A 623 -29.09 -11.21 -27.71
C LEU A 623 -30.46 -11.80 -28.05
N ASP A 624 -30.58 -12.53 -29.16
CA ASP A 624 -31.79 -13.28 -29.52
C ASP A 624 -32.03 -14.43 -28.53
N ASP A 625 -31.00 -15.17 -28.14
CA ASP A 625 -31.10 -16.19 -27.07
C ASP A 625 -31.62 -15.57 -25.76
N ILE A 626 -31.13 -14.37 -25.41
CA ILE A 626 -31.59 -13.63 -24.21
C ILE A 626 -33.04 -13.17 -24.37
N LYS A 627 -33.43 -12.77 -25.57
CA LYS A 627 -34.81 -12.36 -25.87
C LYS A 627 -35.79 -13.51 -25.66
N ASP A 628 -35.46 -14.68 -26.19
CA ASP A 628 -36.30 -15.87 -26.05
C ASP A 628 -36.39 -16.32 -24.59
N ASP A 629 -35.29 -16.27 -23.83
CA ASP A 629 -35.28 -16.60 -22.40
C ASP A 629 -36.13 -15.62 -21.57
N LEU A 630 -35.93 -14.30 -21.73
CA LEU A 630 -36.66 -13.27 -20.98
C LEU A 630 -38.17 -13.28 -21.27
N ALA A 631 -38.58 -13.63 -22.49
CA ALA A 631 -39.99 -13.78 -22.84
C ALA A 631 -40.71 -14.85 -21.99
N THR A 632 -40.00 -15.90 -21.55
CA THR A 632 -40.58 -16.94 -20.67
C THR A 632 -40.93 -16.42 -19.27
N TYR A 633 -40.33 -15.30 -18.87
CA TYR A 633 -40.57 -14.62 -17.59
C TYR A 633 -41.54 -13.44 -17.70
N GLY A 634 -42.12 -13.19 -18.89
CA GLY A 634 -43.08 -12.10 -19.12
C GLY A 634 -42.45 -10.75 -19.48
N ILE A 635 -41.14 -10.71 -19.74
CA ILE A 635 -40.43 -9.48 -20.16
C ILE A 635 -40.38 -9.42 -21.69
N ASP A 636 -40.91 -8.35 -22.28
CA ASP A 636 -40.79 -8.04 -23.70
C ASP A 636 -39.45 -7.34 -23.95
N PHE A 637 -38.47 -8.08 -24.45
CA PHE A 637 -37.11 -7.59 -24.70
C PHE A 637 -36.91 -7.19 -26.16
N GLU A 638 -36.53 -5.94 -26.40
CA GLU A 638 -36.05 -5.44 -27.68
C GLU A 638 -34.64 -4.88 -27.59
N TYR A 639 -33.85 -5.01 -28.65
CA TYR A 639 -32.54 -4.40 -28.74
C TYR A 639 -32.33 -3.65 -30.06
N LYS A 640 -31.52 -2.60 -30.02
CA LYS A 640 -31.15 -1.76 -31.18
C LYS A 640 -29.66 -1.44 -31.14
N PHE A 641 -29.07 -1.36 -32.33
CA PHE A 641 -27.67 -0.93 -32.48
C PHE A 641 -27.62 0.53 -32.92
N ARG A 642 -26.81 1.33 -32.22
CA ARG A 642 -26.56 2.74 -32.55
C ARG A 642 -25.14 3.09 -32.13
N ASP A 643 -24.48 4.00 -32.85
CA ASP A 643 -23.23 4.58 -32.38
C ASP A 643 -23.51 5.74 -31.41
N PHE A 644 -23.05 5.61 -30.17
CA PHE A 644 -23.19 6.61 -29.10
C PHE A 644 -22.19 6.32 -27.97
N HIS A 645 -21.99 7.29 -27.08
CA HIS A 645 -21.05 7.17 -25.96
C HIS A 645 -21.73 7.27 -24.59
N ASP A 646 -22.92 7.85 -24.54
CA ASP A 646 -23.64 8.05 -23.28
C ASP A 646 -24.09 6.72 -22.69
N ARG A 647 -23.98 6.61 -21.36
CA ARG A 647 -24.35 5.42 -20.60
C ARG A 647 -25.45 5.81 -19.64
N CYS A 648 -26.67 5.38 -19.89
CA CYS A 648 -27.79 5.72 -19.02
C CYS A 648 -28.89 4.66 -19.02
N ILE A 649 -29.69 4.67 -17.96
CA ILE A 649 -30.94 3.91 -17.88
C ILE A 649 -32.08 4.91 -17.75
N LYS A 650 -33.08 4.79 -18.61
CA LYS A 650 -34.27 5.65 -18.66
C LYS A 650 -35.50 4.83 -18.31
N THR A 651 -36.40 5.40 -17.53
CA THR A 651 -37.69 4.80 -17.21
C THR A 651 -38.84 5.69 -17.67
N ASP A 652 -39.98 5.09 -18.01
CA ASP A 652 -41.24 5.80 -18.28
C ASP A 652 -41.77 6.63 -17.10
N THR A 653 -41.35 6.30 -15.88
CA THR A 653 -41.61 7.09 -14.66
C THR A 653 -40.83 8.42 -14.61
N GLY A 654 -40.05 8.72 -15.64
CA GLY A 654 -39.32 9.98 -15.82
C GLY A 654 -37.92 9.99 -15.18
N TRP A 655 -37.45 8.87 -14.63
CA TRP A 655 -36.10 8.79 -14.07
C TRP A 655 -35.07 8.50 -15.17
N THR A 656 -33.98 9.27 -15.14
CA THR A 656 -32.79 9.03 -15.94
C THR A 656 -31.61 8.80 -14.99
N ILE A 657 -30.99 7.63 -15.09
CA ILE A 657 -29.86 7.21 -14.28
C ILE A 657 -28.62 7.21 -15.18
N SER A 658 -27.76 8.21 -15.03
CA SER A 658 -26.49 8.30 -15.76
C SER A 658 -25.42 7.46 -15.06
N LEU A 659 -24.69 6.64 -15.84
CA LEU A 659 -23.72 5.67 -15.34
C LEU A 659 -22.33 5.96 -15.90
N GLY A 660 -21.37 6.34 -15.05
CA GLY A 660 -20.01 6.64 -15.50
C GLY A 660 -19.33 5.48 -16.26
N ARG A 661 -19.67 4.22 -15.95
CA ARG A 661 -19.12 3.00 -16.60
C ARG A 661 -20.17 2.08 -17.24
N GLY A 662 -21.43 2.51 -17.30
CA GLY A 662 -22.52 1.62 -17.70
C GLY A 662 -22.71 0.47 -16.70
N LEU A 663 -23.08 -0.70 -17.19
CA LEU A 663 -23.25 -1.91 -16.36
C LEU A 663 -21.91 -2.60 -16.05
N ASP A 664 -20.78 -2.24 -16.69
CA ASP A 664 -19.46 -2.85 -16.41
C ASP A 664 -18.72 -2.21 -15.21
N MET A 665 -19.41 -2.14 -14.07
CA MET A 665 -18.92 -1.47 -12.85
C MET A 665 -18.06 -2.35 -11.93
N PHE A 666 -17.98 -3.67 -12.16
CA PHE A 666 -17.27 -4.61 -11.29
C PHE A 666 -15.84 -4.93 -11.76
N GLU A 667 -14.92 -5.18 -10.82
CA GLU A 667 -13.61 -5.75 -11.12
C GLU A 667 -13.72 -7.23 -11.54
N LYS A 668 -12.70 -7.71 -12.25
CA LYS A 668 -12.57 -9.14 -12.56
C LYS A 668 -12.43 -9.94 -11.27
N TYR A 669 -13.33 -10.91 -11.09
CA TYR A 669 -13.32 -11.87 -9.98
C TYR A 669 -12.96 -13.28 -10.47
N ASN A 670 -12.60 -14.15 -9.53
CA ASN A 670 -12.35 -15.56 -9.83
C ASN A 670 -13.68 -16.28 -10.09
N THR A 671 -13.76 -17.08 -11.16
CA THR A 671 -14.93 -17.88 -11.51
C THR A 671 -15.39 -18.77 -10.35
N PHE A 672 -14.45 -19.32 -9.60
CA PHE A 672 -14.69 -20.16 -8.42
C PHE A 672 -14.60 -19.35 -7.13
N SER A 673 -15.40 -18.29 -7.00
CA SER A 673 -15.50 -17.50 -5.77
C SER A 673 -16.95 -17.10 -5.49
N ILE A 674 -17.31 -16.83 -4.23
CA ILE A 674 -18.68 -16.38 -3.87
C ILE A 674 -19.06 -15.08 -4.61
N ALA A 675 -18.06 -14.23 -4.88
CA ALA A 675 -18.26 -13.02 -5.68
C ALA A 675 -18.80 -13.31 -7.10
N SER A 676 -18.64 -14.53 -7.64
CA SER A 676 -19.24 -14.90 -8.92
C SER A 676 -20.75 -15.05 -8.87
N SER A 677 -21.31 -15.39 -7.71
CA SER A 677 -22.75 -15.56 -7.48
C SER A 677 -23.42 -14.36 -6.80
N ARG A 678 -22.67 -13.59 -5.98
CA ARG A 678 -23.20 -12.45 -5.24
C ARG A 678 -22.51 -11.14 -5.64
N GLN A 679 -23.27 -10.21 -6.22
CA GLN A 679 -22.77 -8.91 -6.66
C GLN A 679 -22.23 -8.05 -5.51
N ASP A 680 -22.89 -8.05 -4.36
CA ASP A 680 -22.48 -7.26 -3.20
C ASP A 680 -21.13 -7.68 -2.60
N MET A 681 -20.64 -8.89 -2.94
CA MET A 681 -19.32 -9.38 -2.55
C MET A 681 -18.23 -9.10 -3.59
N ARG A 682 -18.57 -8.49 -4.73
CA ARG A 682 -17.62 -8.08 -5.77
C ARG A 682 -16.97 -6.77 -5.39
N LYS A 683 -15.68 -6.63 -5.70
CA LYS A 683 -15.01 -5.33 -5.72
C LYS A 683 -15.47 -4.56 -6.96
N CYS A 684 -15.81 -3.29 -6.82
CA CYS A 684 -16.13 -2.44 -7.96
C CYS A 684 -14.93 -1.63 -8.45
N LYS A 685 -15.00 -1.21 -9.72
CA LYS A 685 -14.13 -0.19 -10.29
C LYS A 685 -14.54 1.18 -9.72
N GLU A 686 -13.75 2.23 -9.89
CA GLU A 686 -14.21 3.59 -9.58
C GLU A 686 -15.24 4.06 -10.62
N PHE A 687 -16.39 4.57 -10.17
CA PHE A 687 -17.45 5.12 -11.02
C PHE A 687 -18.40 6.06 -10.26
N THR A 688 -19.16 6.86 -11.00
CA THR A 688 -20.22 7.74 -10.49
C THR A 688 -21.56 7.33 -11.09
N VAL A 689 -22.63 7.42 -10.30
CA VAL A 689 -24.02 7.22 -10.74
C VAL A 689 -24.84 8.44 -10.35
N THR A 690 -25.56 9.02 -11.30
CA THR A 690 -26.39 10.20 -11.06
C THR A 690 -27.84 9.91 -11.43
N PHE A 691 -28.74 10.11 -10.48
CA PHE A 691 -30.17 9.92 -10.59
C PHE A 691 -30.84 11.28 -10.79
N MET A 692 -31.50 11.47 -11.93
CA MET A 692 -32.20 12.71 -12.28
C MET A 692 -33.65 12.39 -12.61
N LYS A 693 -34.57 13.28 -12.23
CA LYS A 693 -35.96 13.18 -12.63
C LYS A 693 -36.25 14.21 -13.69
N THR A 694 -36.49 13.73 -14.90
CA THR A 694 -36.98 14.56 -15.99
C THR A 694 -38.40 15.00 -15.61
N LYS A 695 -38.59 16.30 -15.35
CA LYS A 695 -39.95 16.86 -15.20
C LYS A 695 -40.60 16.76 -16.56
N ASN A 696 -41.54 15.83 -16.72
CA ASN A 696 -42.47 15.89 -17.84
C ASN A 696 -43.21 17.22 -17.74
N ALA A 697 -43.11 18.03 -18.79
CA ALA A 697 -43.82 19.30 -18.94
C ALA A 697 -45.33 19.08 -19.00
#